data_AF-A0A357IBK4-F1
#
_entry.id   AF-A0A357IBK4-F1
#
_cell.length_a   1.000
_cell.length_b   1.000
_cell.length_c   1.000
_cell.angle_alpha   90.00
_cell.angle_beta   90.00
_cell.angle_gamma   90.00
#
_symmetry.space_group_name_H-M   'P 1'
#
loop_
_entity.id
_entity.type
_entity.pdbx_description
1 polymer ?
#
loop_
_entity_poly.entity_id
_entity_poly.type
_entity_poly.pdbx_seq_one_letter_code
_entity_poly.pdbx_strand_id
1 'polypeptide(L)'
;MRARWHCILFLATLLLTACGGGGGGSDTPAPNPGEGDQQGETPNTPDPAPELETRDIGLYMNEILPEIRLAKPLAVATRERRLERHPWVELYNATDAPIALDGMQLRVIGDGDKSWSFPSGISIAAKTHLIVFGSGKGNLSPGGDLHAGLSLHGAEQVYLLDSDGAALDGLTTVAVPVDQSYGRYPDGGDWAYFYDNASPGEPNRSSDYTFSLNCHELSLSVGQPFQTRVYPARSVQWSSDNPRIAIDADGTLVAQENAVGANARARITATDSELHASSCQVTIVNWTANRSSLTVVGTPNADFLLDKFDDKLYFTTPGKLFASTDGLDSATQVGIFPPTPSEPIMKKTPYGYFASSGNQIHTTQDFNQWDVSLNMRHKTLQHGFSHFFDNQDNTSYLYAGEYSVGNANAHSVYRGVDQGNGVDWEEVLYFDSLQDFFDDKTRLDTIRHIHVVVTDPYTGHVWVGTGDNNQHSRLYYSKDNGDTFTLIGIGSQKFRSLSIWFTEDYVYWNMDSELVPQHVYRIPRSVFREHGHWPSLTPEISNGNTKPGTTYLVTASNGGLPIETGGIYTENERRSLDGANRVRPVEDPQYDYSEDVAELTHASHWYHLWVKDQNNEDVLIMNTSAEGIEQYRRDGLSRTFGFKERADGSVDVQELLAMPSDTPETHTPYTQLRPHFQDAQGYVFFQGRNTAHRIYKMRLHWVDQ
;
A
#
# COMPACT_ATOMS: atom_id res chain seq x y z
N MET A 1 17.40 -21.41 38.79
CA MET A 1 16.99 -22.70 39.41
C MET A 1 15.96 -22.42 40.51
N ARG A 2 14.92 -23.27 40.68
CA ARG A 2 14.05 -23.45 41.89
C ARG A 2 13.36 -22.18 42.50
N ALA A 3 12.02 -22.04 42.53
CA ALA A 3 11.05 -22.65 43.48
C ALA A 3 11.19 -22.14 44.95
N ARG A 4 10.17 -21.84 45.79
CA ARG A 4 8.67 -21.97 45.82
C ARG A 4 8.12 -21.05 46.96
N TRP A 5 6.96 -20.36 46.86
CA TRP A 5 5.57 -20.70 47.32
C TRP A 5 5.28 -20.90 48.85
N HIS A 6 4.03 -20.55 49.26
CA HIS A 6 3.30 -20.74 50.57
C HIS A 6 3.47 -19.63 51.66
N CYS A 7 2.54 -19.33 52.59
CA CYS A 7 1.09 -19.63 52.85
C CYS A 7 0.50 -18.55 53.82
N ILE A 8 -0.82 -18.38 54.04
CA ILE A 8 -1.76 -18.98 55.07
C ILE A 8 -3.10 -18.16 54.96
N LEU A 9 -4.37 -18.58 55.11
CA LEU A 9 -5.13 -19.80 55.49
C LEU A 9 -5.80 -19.86 56.90
N PHE A 10 -7.10 -19.53 56.97
CA PHE A 10 -8.12 -19.90 58.01
C PHE A 10 -9.46 -20.18 57.25
N LEU A 11 -10.34 -21.18 57.49
CA LEU A 11 -10.92 -21.89 58.66
C LEU A 11 -12.01 -21.08 59.44
N ALA A 12 -13.23 -21.59 59.74
CA ALA A 12 -13.82 -22.94 59.52
C ALA A 12 -15.38 -22.99 59.64
N THR A 13 -16.01 -24.05 59.08
CA THR A 13 -17.21 -24.85 59.52
C THR A 13 -18.49 -24.25 60.15
N LEU A 14 -19.68 -24.89 60.23
CA LEU A 14 -20.44 -25.94 59.48
C LEU A 14 -21.65 -26.38 60.36
N LEU A 15 -22.89 -26.54 59.85
CA LEU A 15 -23.95 -27.44 60.38
C LEU A 15 -25.25 -27.46 59.52
N LEU A 16 -26.10 -28.50 59.71
CA LEU A 16 -27.37 -28.74 58.99
C LEU A 16 -28.57 -28.86 59.96
N THR A 17 -29.78 -28.57 59.46
CA THR A 17 -31.06 -29.18 59.92
C THR A 17 -32.07 -29.28 58.76
N ALA A 18 -33.11 -30.12 58.84
CA ALA A 18 -33.95 -30.46 57.68
C ALA A 18 -35.43 -30.85 58.00
N CYS A 19 -36.24 -30.92 56.93
CA CYS A 19 -37.50 -31.69 56.72
C CYS A 19 -38.86 -31.27 57.36
N GLY A 20 -39.86 -31.04 56.49
CA GLY A 20 -41.30 -31.37 56.66
C GLY A 20 -42.23 -30.31 57.30
N GLY A 21 -43.52 -30.16 56.91
CA GLY A 21 -44.22 -30.68 55.72
C GLY A 21 -45.77 -30.76 55.83
N GLY A 22 -46.50 -30.29 54.79
CA GLY A 22 -47.85 -30.76 54.37
C GLY A 22 -49.14 -30.07 54.86
N GLY A 23 -50.15 -29.94 53.98
CA GLY A 23 -51.60 -30.00 54.34
C GLY A 23 -52.61 -28.97 53.76
N GLY A 24 -53.36 -29.32 52.69
CA GLY A 24 -54.63 -28.67 52.23
C GLY A 24 -54.51 -27.25 51.61
N GLY A 25 -55.28 -26.78 50.60
CA GLY A 25 -56.63 -27.09 50.10
C GLY A 25 -57.52 -25.83 50.28
N SER A 26 -58.35 -25.33 49.35
CA SER A 26 -58.81 -25.80 48.02
C SER A 26 -59.38 -24.67 47.14
N ASP A 27 -59.30 -24.84 45.81
CA ASP A 27 -60.17 -24.34 44.72
C ASP A 27 -60.30 -22.83 44.32
N THR A 28 -60.48 -22.66 43.00
CA THR A 28 -60.87 -21.46 42.21
C THR A 28 -59.88 -20.28 42.07
N PRO A 29 -59.28 -20.07 40.88
CA PRO A 29 -58.65 -18.81 40.48
C PRO A 29 -59.62 -17.88 39.70
N ALA A 30 -59.41 -16.57 39.82
CA ALA A 30 -59.99 -15.53 38.96
C ALA A 30 -58.85 -14.70 38.30
N PRO A 31 -59.06 -14.10 37.10
CA PRO A 31 -57.95 -13.68 36.24
C PRO A 31 -57.50 -12.23 36.41
N ASN A 32 -56.18 -11.98 36.29
CA ASN A 32 -55.51 -10.76 35.80
C ASN A 32 -53.99 -10.81 36.15
N PRO A 33 -53.13 -9.98 35.53
CA PRO A 33 -53.10 -9.53 34.14
C PRO A 33 -51.72 -9.85 33.49
N GLY A 34 -51.49 -9.41 32.25
CA GLY A 34 -50.31 -9.81 31.47
C GLY A 34 -48.94 -9.39 32.05
N GLU A 35 -47.98 -10.31 31.99
CA GLU A 35 -46.55 -10.00 32.05
C GLU A 35 -46.08 -9.36 30.74
N GLY A 36 -45.08 -8.49 30.81
CA GLY A 36 -44.43 -7.91 29.63
C GLY A 36 -43.10 -8.60 29.37
N ASP A 37 -42.99 -9.34 28.26
CA ASP A 37 -41.74 -9.95 27.84
C ASP A 37 -40.69 -8.89 27.48
N GLN A 38 -39.53 -8.96 28.13
CA GLN A 38 -38.31 -8.35 27.60
C GLN A 38 -37.72 -9.30 26.55
N GLN A 39 -38.08 -9.10 25.29
CA GLN A 39 -37.33 -9.69 24.18
C GLN A 39 -35.99 -8.95 24.07
N GLY A 40 -34.89 -9.69 24.16
CA GLY A 40 -33.55 -9.14 23.97
C GLY A 40 -33.29 -8.83 22.50
N GLU A 41 -32.60 -7.72 22.24
CA GLU A 41 -32.20 -7.31 20.90
C GLU A 41 -31.26 -8.36 20.28
N THR A 42 -31.70 -9.00 19.20
CA THR A 42 -30.83 -9.80 18.34
C THR A 42 -29.88 -8.88 17.56
N PRO A 43 -28.65 -9.33 17.23
CA PRO A 43 -27.78 -8.57 16.34
C PRO A 43 -28.50 -8.26 15.01
N ASN A 44 -28.32 -7.05 14.48
CA ASN A 44 -28.92 -6.63 13.21
C ASN A 44 -28.53 -7.59 12.09
N THR A 45 -29.49 -8.41 11.65
CA THR A 45 -29.44 -9.01 10.31
C THR A 45 -29.60 -7.89 9.28
N PRO A 46 -28.81 -7.86 8.20
CA PRO A 46 -29.07 -6.94 7.08
C PRO A 46 -30.49 -7.12 6.55
N ASP A 47 -31.15 -6.02 6.16
CA ASP A 47 -32.44 -6.10 5.49
C ASP A 47 -32.28 -6.90 4.18
N PRO A 48 -33.18 -7.84 3.86
CA PRO A 48 -33.09 -8.59 2.62
C PRO A 48 -33.05 -7.67 1.39
N ALA A 49 -32.44 -8.16 0.32
CA ALA A 49 -32.46 -7.48 -0.97
C ALA A 49 -33.92 -7.35 -1.44
N PRO A 50 -34.36 -6.15 -1.90
CA PRO A 50 -35.74 -5.94 -2.29
C PRO A 50 -36.06 -6.72 -3.57
N GLU A 51 -37.23 -7.35 -3.59
CA GLU A 51 -37.78 -7.96 -4.80
C GLU A 51 -38.18 -6.85 -5.79
N LEU A 52 -37.83 -7.01 -7.07
CA LEU A 52 -38.12 -6.03 -8.12
C LEU A 52 -39.61 -6.09 -8.49
N GLU A 53 -40.45 -5.29 -7.83
CA GLU A 53 -41.86 -5.17 -8.20
C GLU A 53 -42.03 -4.47 -9.56
N THR A 54 -43.01 -4.92 -10.34
CA THR A 54 -43.15 -4.57 -11.76
C THR A 54 -43.80 -3.20 -12.00
N ARG A 55 -43.50 -2.20 -11.16
CA ARG A 55 -44.08 -0.84 -11.25
C ARG A 55 -43.20 0.05 -12.12
N ASP A 56 -43.16 -0.24 -13.42
CA ASP A 56 -42.51 0.64 -14.40
C ASP A 56 -43.20 2.02 -14.42
N ILE A 57 -42.43 3.07 -14.10
CA ILE A 57 -42.84 4.48 -14.16
C ILE A 57 -42.15 5.26 -15.30
N GLY A 58 -41.38 4.59 -16.16
CA GLY A 58 -40.56 5.20 -17.20
C GLY A 58 -39.31 5.90 -16.66
N LEU A 59 -38.82 5.50 -15.49
CA LEU A 59 -37.56 5.96 -14.89
C LEU A 59 -36.65 4.74 -14.68
N TYR A 60 -35.51 4.72 -15.39
CA TYR A 60 -34.61 3.57 -15.41
C TYR A 60 -33.20 3.94 -14.96
N MET A 61 -32.48 2.98 -14.39
CA MET A 61 -31.04 3.01 -14.21
C MET A 61 -30.38 2.72 -15.56
N ASN A 62 -29.84 3.74 -16.22
CA ASN A 62 -29.49 3.70 -17.64
C ASN A 62 -28.08 3.20 -17.93
N GLU A 63 -27.12 3.71 -17.15
CA GLU A 63 -25.71 3.36 -17.22
C GLU A 63 -25.13 3.43 -15.80
N ILE A 64 -24.19 2.54 -15.48
CA ILE A 64 -23.52 2.52 -14.18
C ILE A 64 -22.02 2.30 -14.36
N LEU A 65 -21.22 3.12 -13.67
CA LEU A 65 -19.78 2.98 -13.56
C LEU A 65 -19.44 2.89 -12.06
N PRO A 66 -19.48 1.67 -11.47
CA PRO A 66 -19.37 1.50 -10.02
C PRO A 66 -17.92 1.57 -9.51
N GLU A 67 -16.94 1.35 -10.40
CA GLU A 67 -15.53 1.20 -10.05
C GLU A 67 -14.66 2.02 -11.01
N ILE A 68 -13.95 3.03 -10.48
CA ILE A 68 -13.01 3.86 -11.26
C ILE A 68 -11.60 3.72 -10.70
N ARG A 69 -10.61 3.57 -11.57
CA ARG A 69 -9.18 3.48 -11.26
C ARG A 69 -8.55 4.84 -11.43
N LEU A 70 -7.95 5.31 -10.35
CA LEU A 70 -7.80 6.74 -10.12
C LEU A 70 -6.40 7.23 -10.54
N ALA A 71 -5.99 6.81 -11.74
CA ALA A 71 -4.63 6.91 -12.28
C ALA A 71 -4.41 8.06 -13.28
N LYS A 72 -5.38 8.37 -14.17
CA LYS A 72 -5.23 9.37 -15.24
C LYS A 72 -4.73 10.73 -14.69
N PRO A 73 -3.69 11.35 -15.28
CA PRO A 73 -3.16 12.63 -14.82
C PRO A 73 -4.13 13.78 -15.12
N LEU A 74 -4.29 14.67 -14.14
CA LEU A 74 -5.48 15.51 -14.02
C LEU A 74 -5.26 16.97 -14.47
N ALA A 75 -5.89 17.40 -15.56
CA ALA A 75 -5.95 18.82 -16.02
C ALA A 75 -7.29 19.48 -15.64
N VAL A 76 -7.25 20.69 -15.05
CA VAL A 76 -8.31 21.59 -14.46
C VAL A 76 -9.71 21.02 -14.04
N ALA A 77 -10.30 21.55 -12.96
CA ALA A 77 -11.57 21.08 -12.41
C ALA A 77 -12.82 21.42 -13.26
N THR A 78 -13.19 20.53 -14.18
CA THR A 78 -14.43 20.58 -15.00
C THR A 78 -15.43 19.47 -14.61
N ARG A 79 -16.54 19.31 -15.37
CA ARG A 79 -17.56 18.25 -15.13
C ARG A 79 -17.06 16.88 -15.61
N GLU A 80 -16.39 16.81 -16.75
CA GLU A 80 -15.70 15.60 -17.25
C GLU A 80 -14.77 15.06 -16.15
N ARG A 81 -14.00 15.96 -15.53
CA ARG A 81 -13.07 15.67 -14.44
C ARG A 81 -13.70 15.22 -13.11
N ARG A 82 -15.05 15.16 -12.99
CA ARG A 82 -15.75 14.48 -11.88
C ARG A 82 -16.13 13.05 -12.23
N LEU A 83 -16.51 12.80 -13.47
CA LEU A 83 -16.75 11.46 -14.02
C LEU A 83 -15.48 10.60 -14.01
N GLU A 84 -14.29 11.20 -14.07
CA GLU A 84 -12.98 10.54 -13.91
C GLU A 84 -12.52 10.37 -12.44
N ARG A 85 -13.35 10.72 -11.45
CA ARG A 85 -12.93 10.80 -10.03
C ARG A 85 -13.79 10.03 -9.04
N HIS A 86 -15.06 9.83 -9.34
CA HIS A 86 -16.05 9.25 -8.44
C HIS A 86 -16.97 8.33 -9.24
N PRO A 87 -17.21 7.09 -8.78
CA PRO A 87 -18.15 6.20 -9.45
C PRO A 87 -19.55 6.78 -9.39
N TRP A 88 -20.37 6.41 -10.36
CA TRP A 88 -21.65 7.05 -10.61
C TRP A 88 -22.67 6.09 -11.19
N VAL A 89 -23.93 6.46 -11.02
CA VAL A 89 -25.09 5.83 -11.66
C VAL A 89 -25.87 6.92 -12.39
N GLU A 90 -26.32 6.60 -13.59
CA GLU A 90 -27.18 7.45 -14.40
C GLU A 90 -28.63 6.98 -14.34
N LEU A 91 -29.55 7.93 -14.16
CA LEU A 91 -30.99 7.71 -14.31
C LEU A 91 -31.50 8.35 -15.59
N TYR A 92 -32.29 7.63 -16.38
CA TYR A 92 -32.95 8.14 -17.59
C TYR A 92 -34.47 8.20 -17.43
N ASN A 93 -35.06 9.34 -17.78
CA ASN A 93 -36.51 9.52 -17.84
C ASN A 93 -37.02 9.28 -19.26
N ALA A 94 -37.57 8.09 -19.50
CA ALA A 94 -38.14 7.68 -20.78
C ALA A 94 -39.53 8.24 -21.06
N THR A 95 -40.15 8.98 -20.14
CA THR A 95 -41.51 9.55 -20.33
C THR A 95 -41.50 10.85 -21.12
N ASP A 96 -42.69 11.33 -21.49
CA ASP A 96 -42.88 12.62 -22.18
C ASP A 96 -43.11 13.79 -21.19
N ALA A 97 -42.91 13.57 -19.88
CA ALA A 97 -43.10 14.54 -18.81
C ALA A 97 -41.88 14.58 -17.86
N PRO A 98 -41.64 15.65 -17.08
CA PRO A 98 -40.61 15.64 -16.04
C PRO A 98 -41.03 14.72 -14.87
N ILE A 99 -40.10 13.89 -14.38
CA ILE A 99 -40.28 13.06 -13.18
C ILE A 99 -39.57 13.75 -12.01
N ALA A 100 -40.30 13.97 -10.91
CA ALA A 100 -39.75 14.44 -9.65
C ALA A 100 -39.21 13.26 -8.82
N LEU A 101 -38.07 13.45 -8.15
CA LEU A 101 -37.38 12.42 -7.38
C LEU A 101 -37.55 12.58 -5.86
N ASP A 102 -38.32 13.57 -5.40
CA ASP A 102 -38.53 13.90 -3.98
C ASP A 102 -38.83 12.66 -3.12
N GLY A 103 -37.87 12.27 -2.26
CA GLY A 103 -38.00 11.13 -1.34
C GLY A 103 -37.68 9.76 -1.92
N MET A 104 -37.54 9.60 -3.24
CA MET A 104 -36.99 8.38 -3.87
C MET A 104 -35.58 8.08 -3.33
N GLN A 105 -35.09 6.86 -3.50
CA GLN A 105 -33.82 6.43 -2.89
C GLN A 105 -32.93 5.67 -3.89
N LEU A 106 -31.62 5.79 -3.72
CA LEU A 106 -30.67 4.78 -4.19
C LEU A 106 -30.30 3.88 -3.00
N ARG A 107 -30.37 2.56 -3.16
CA ARG A 107 -29.85 1.57 -2.20
C ARG A 107 -28.69 0.81 -2.83
N VAL A 108 -27.59 0.67 -2.09
CA VAL A 108 -26.44 -0.17 -2.42
C VAL A 108 -26.31 -1.27 -1.39
N ILE A 109 -26.11 -2.50 -1.86
CA ILE A 109 -25.87 -3.72 -1.06
C ILE A 109 -24.40 -4.15 -1.28
N GLY A 110 -23.69 -4.48 -0.20
CA GLY A 110 -22.23 -4.73 -0.21
C GLY A 110 -21.59 -4.54 1.17
N ASP A 111 -20.41 -3.93 1.26
CA ASP A 111 -19.75 -3.59 2.54
C ASP A 111 -20.53 -2.50 3.32
N GLY A 112 -21.51 -2.96 4.09
CA GLY A 112 -22.28 -2.16 5.04
C GLY A 112 -23.44 -1.37 4.43
N ASP A 113 -24.31 -2.05 3.66
CA ASP A 113 -25.64 -1.67 3.16
C ASP A 113 -26.14 -0.24 3.47
N LYS A 114 -26.37 0.56 2.43
CA LYS A 114 -26.81 1.96 2.58
C LYS A 114 -27.89 2.35 1.58
N SER A 115 -28.89 3.06 2.09
CA SER A 115 -29.82 3.85 1.29
C SER A 115 -29.49 5.34 1.38
N TRP A 116 -29.70 6.08 0.29
CA TRP A 116 -29.61 7.54 0.23
C TRP A 116 -30.82 8.11 -0.50
N SER A 117 -31.59 8.96 0.18
CA SER A 117 -32.76 9.63 -0.41
C SER A 117 -32.36 10.84 -1.26
N PHE A 118 -33.04 11.04 -2.39
CA PHE A 118 -32.90 12.23 -3.22
C PHE A 118 -33.38 13.50 -2.47
N PRO A 119 -32.64 14.61 -2.54
CA PRO A 119 -33.06 15.89 -2.00
C PRO A 119 -34.37 16.41 -2.63
N SER A 120 -35.13 17.20 -1.87
CA SER A 120 -36.36 17.83 -2.37
C SER A 120 -36.10 18.81 -3.52
N GLY A 121 -36.97 18.82 -4.53
CA GLY A 121 -36.91 19.72 -5.68
C GLY A 121 -36.01 19.24 -6.83
N ILE A 122 -35.50 18.01 -6.78
CA ILE A 122 -34.76 17.38 -7.88
C ILE A 122 -35.77 16.73 -8.85
N SER A 123 -35.63 17.00 -10.15
CA SER A 123 -36.42 16.36 -11.20
C SER A 123 -35.61 16.15 -12.48
N ILE A 124 -35.95 15.10 -13.22
CA ILE A 124 -35.37 14.76 -14.53
C ILE A 124 -36.37 15.17 -15.61
N ALA A 125 -35.94 15.95 -16.61
CA ALA A 125 -36.81 16.34 -17.71
C ALA A 125 -37.12 15.15 -18.65
N ALA A 126 -38.21 15.26 -19.41
CA ALA A 126 -38.63 14.25 -20.38
C ALA A 126 -37.50 13.93 -21.38
N LYS A 127 -37.18 12.65 -21.58
CA LYS A 127 -36.10 12.15 -22.46
C LYS A 127 -34.71 12.71 -22.11
N THR A 128 -34.42 12.88 -20.83
CA THR A 128 -33.09 13.32 -20.36
C THR A 128 -32.57 12.46 -19.22
N HIS A 129 -31.29 12.65 -18.92
CA HIS A 129 -30.50 11.83 -18.00
C HIS A 129 -30.05 12.64 -16.79
N LEU A 130 -29.86 11.97 -15.64
CA LEU A 130 -29.35 12.56 -14.41
C LEU A 130 -28.25 11.65 -13.82
N ILE A 131 -27.06 12.20 -13.64
CA ILE A 131 -25.91 11.51 -13.04
C ILE A 131 -25.92 11.73 -11.53
N VAL A 132 -25.74 10.65 -10.77
CA VAL A 132 -25.58 10.67 -9.31
C VAL A 132 -24.25 10.02 -8.94
N PHE A 133 -23.37 10.80 -8.31
CA PHE A 133 -22.05 10.33 -7.89
C PHE A 133 -22.13 9.56 -6.57
N GLY A 134 -21.90 8.24 -6.62
CA GLY A 134 -21.81 7.35 -5.46
C GLY A 134 -20.49 7.52 -4.71
N SER A 135 -20.27 8.69 -4.13
CA SER A 135 -18.97 9.10 -3.60
C SER A 135 -18.90 9.24 -2.07
N GLY A 136 -19.93 8.80 -1.33
CA GLY A 136 -20.02 8.85 0.13
C GLY A 136 -20.18 10.24 0.76
N LYS A 137 -20.31 11.30 -0.05
CA LYS A 137 -20.20 12.71 0.42
C LYS A 137 -21.52 13.36 0.81
N GLY A 138 -22.66 12.84 0.37
CA GLY A 138 -24.01 13.26 0.79
C GLY A 138 -24.39 14.73 0.56
N ASN A 139 -23.71 15.44 -0.34
CA ASN A 139 -23.84 16.88 -0.52
C ASN A 139 -23.98 17.27 -2.00
N LEU A 140 -24.73 18.34 -2.29
CA LEU A 140 -24.65 19.01 -3.59
C LEU A 140 -23.27 19.64 -3.76
N SER A 141 -22.63 19.41 -4.90
CA SER A 141 -21.32 20.00 -5.19
C SER A 141 -21.45 21.53 -5.44
N PRO A 142 -20.37 22.32 -5.32
CA PRO A 142 -20.35 23.73 -5.73
C PRO A 142 -20.64 24.00 -7.22
N GLY A 143 -20.93 22.97 -8.03
CA GLY A 143 -21.44 23.08 -9.40
C GLY A 143 -22.88 22.56 -9.60
N GLY A 144 -23.56 22.11 -8.54
CA GLY A 144 -24.93 21.58 -8.61
C GLY A 144 -25.04 20.06 -8.83
N ASP A 145 -23.93 19.35 -9.00
CA ASP A 145 -23.95 17.89 -9.15
C ASP A 145 -24.35 17.17 -7.85
N LEU A 146 -25.12 16.08 -7.97
CA LEU A 146 -25.54 15.25 -6.86
C LEU A 146 -24.44 14.27 -6.43
N HIS A 147 -23.98 14.36 -5.19
CA HIS A 147 -23.17 13.31 -4.55
C HIS A 147 -23.98 12.60 -3.48
N ALA A 148 -24.18 11.29 -3.64
CA ALA A 148 -24.88 10.46 -2.68
C ALA A 148 -24.07 10.29 -1.38
N GLY A 149 -24.77 9.99 -0.29
CA GLY A 149 -24.19 9.65 1.03
C GLY A 149 -23.64 8.21 1.10
N LEU A 150 -23.78 7.45 0.02
CA LEU A 150 -23.28 6.09 -0.14
C LEU A 150 -22.15 6.03 -1.18
N SER A 151 -21.36 4.96 -1.13
CA SER A 151 -20.35 4.64 -2.14
C SER A 151 -20.94 3.66 -3.17
N LEU A 152 -20.45 3.70 -4.40
CA LEU A 152 -20.67 2.64 -5.39
C LEU A 152 -19.48 1.68 -5.51
N HIS A 153 -18.30 2.04 -4.98
CA HIS A 153 -17.18 1.11 -4.84
C HIS A 153 -17.57 -0.05 -3.90
N GLY A 154 -17.28 -1.29 -4.30
CA GLY A 154 -17.65 -2.50 -3.55
C GLY A 154 -19.15 -2.81 -3.53
N ALA A 155 -19.94 -2.21 -4.42
CA ALA A 155 -21.34 -2.57 -4.61
C ALA A 155 -21.47 -3.97 -5.21
N GLU A 156 -22.24 -4.85 -4.59
CA GLU A 156 -22.67 -6.13 -5.18
C GLU A 156 -24.00 -5.98 -5.93
N GLN A 157 -24.87 -5.08 -5.44
CA GLN A 157 -26.20 -4.80 -6.02
C GLN A 157 -26.53 -3.31 -5.85
N VAL A 158 -27.21 -2.72 -6.84
CA VAL A 158 -27.69 -1.33 -6.76
C VAL A 158 -29.15 -1.25 -7.19
N TYR A 159 -29.96 -0.54 -6.42
CA TYR A 159 -31.39 -0.36 -6.64
C TYR A 159 -31.78 1.11 -6.63
N LEU A 160 -32.74 1.45 -7.50
CA LEU A 160 -33.55 2.66 -7.42
C LEU A 160 -34.88 2.28 -6.74
N LEU A 161 -35.21 2.96 -5.64
CA LEU A 161 -36.44 2.75 -4.87
C LEU A 161 -37.33 3.99 -4.94
N ASP A 162 -38.65 3.81 -4.83
CA ASP A 162 -39.59 4.91 -4.67
C ASP A 162 -39.58 5.50 -3.25
N SER A 163 -40.45 6.48 -2.98
CA SER A 163 -40.52 7.17 -1.68
C SER A 163 -40.97 6.27 -0.53
N ASP A 164 -41.68 5.19 -0.82
CA ASP A 164 -42.17 4.23 0.17
C ASP A 164 -41.21 3.03 0.35
N GLY A 165 -40.14 2.97 -0.46
CA GLY A 165 -39.07 1.98 -0.39
C GLY A 165 -39.24 0.79 -1.34
N ALA A 166 -40.26 0.78 -2.19
CA ALA A 166 -40.45 -0.27 -3.20
C ALA A 166 -39.44 -0.11 -4.35
N ALA A 167 -38.88 -1.20 -4.85
CA ALA A 167 -37.91 -1.15 -5.94
C ALA A 167 -38.57 -0.82 -7.28
N LEU A 168 -38.03 0.18 -7.98
CA LEU A 168 -38.47 0.62 -9.30
C LEU A 168 -37.60 0.01 -10.41
N ASP A 169 -36.28 -0.02 -10.18
CA ASP A 169 -35.29 -0.60 -11.10
C ASP A 169 -34.00 -0.98 -10.35
N GLY A 170 -33.12 -1.77 -10.97
CA GLY A 170 -31.82 -2.07 -10.39
C GLY A 170 -30.90 -2.95 -11.23
N LEU A 171 -29.70 -3.16 -10.70
CA LEU A 171 -28.72 -4.15 -11.15
C LEU A 171 -28.43 -5.10 -9.98
N THR A 172 -28.97 -6.31 -10.06
CA THR A 172 -28.92 -7.33 -8.99
C THR A 172 -27.61 -8.13 -8.94
N THR A 173 -26.73 -7.95 -9.92
CA THR A 173 -25.35 -8.43 -9.93
C THR A 173 -24.45 -7.37 -10.55
N VAL A 174 -23.77 -6.60 -9.71
CA VAL A 174 -22.78 -5.62 -10.15
C VAL A 174 -21.45 -6.34 -10.39
N ALA A 175 -21.15 -6.59 -11.66
CA ALA A 175 -19.90 -7.24 -12.08
C ALA A 175 -19.27 -6.48 -13.24
N VAL A 176 -19.14 -5.16 -13.05
CA VAL A 176 -18.56 -4.22 -14.03
C VAL A 176 -17.07 -4.04 -13.69
N PRO A 177 -16.13 -4.31 -14.63
CA PRO A 177 -14.72 -4.09 -14.36
C PRO A 177 -14.38 -2.62 -14.14
N VAL A 178 -13.29 -2.38 -13.42
CA VAL A 178 -12.80 -1.03 -13.09
C VAL A 178 -12.49 -0.25 -14.38
N ASP A 179 -12.93 1.00 -14.44
CA ASP A 179 -12.92 1.91 -15.60
C ASP A 179 -13.86 1.55 -16.77
N GLN A 180 -14.59 0.44 -16.71
CA GLN A 180 -15.71 0.17 -17.61
C GLN A 180 -17.02 0.63 -16.98
N SER A 181 -17.96 1.09 -17.81
CA SER A 181 -19.37 1.15 -17.45
C SER A 181 -20.14 -0.04 -18.04
N TYR A 182 -21.31 -0.31 -17.48
CA TYR A 182 -22.32 -1.19 -18.05
C TYR A 182 -23.60 -0.38 -18.28
N GLY A 183 -24.35 -0.64 -19.35
CA GLY A 183 -25.51 0.16 -19.70
C GLY A 183 -26.59 -0.53 -20.54
N ARG A 184 -27.77 0.09 -20.54
CA ARG A 184 -28.95 -0.32 -21.31
C ARG A 184 -28.86 0.14 -22.76
N TYR A 185 -29.40 -0.63 -23.71
CA TYR A 185 -29.53 -0.16 -25.10
C TYR A 185 -30.83 -0.60 -25.79
N PRO A 186 -31.62 0.32 -26.38
CA PRO A 186 -31.49 1.79 -26.29
C PRO A 186 -31.66 2.29 -24.83
N ASP A 187 -31.60 3.60 -24.59
CA ASP A 187 -31.82 4.16 -23.25
C ASP A 187 -33.15 3.66 -22.64
N GLY A 188 -33.11 3.13 -21.42
CA GLY A 188 -34.24 2.47 -20.76
C GLY A 188 -34.63 1.08 -21.30
N GLY A 189 -33.90 0.53 -22.28
CA GLY A 189 -34.04 -0.85 -22.77
C GLY A 189 -33.39 -1.88 -21.84
N ASP A 190 -33.08 -3.08 -22.35
CA ASP A 190 -32.38 -4.11 -21.56
C ASP A 190 -30.90 -3.76 -21.33
N TRP A 191 -30.35 -4.19 -20.19
CA TRP A 191 -28.91 -4.14 -19.89
C TRP A 191 -28.13 -4.96 -20.93
N ALA A 192 -27.33 -4.30 -21.78
CA ALA A 192 -26.87 -4.88 -23.05
C ALA A 192 -25.35 -4.87 -23.24
N TYR A 193 -24.68 -3.79 -22.84
CA TYR A 193 -23.31 -3.50 -23.29
C TYR A 193 -22.41 -2.96 -22.20
N PHE A 194 -21.13 -3.33 -22.29
CA PHE A 194 -20.02 -2.72 -21.56
C PHE A 194 -19.32 -1.67 -22.44
N TYR A 195 -18.78 -0.63 -21.81
CA TYR A 195 -18.11 0.46 -22.50
C TYR A 195 -16.79 0.84 -21.81
N ASP A 196 -15.69 0.83 -22.58
CA ASP A 196 -14.42 1.48 -22.19
C ASP A 196 -14.51 3.02 -22.27
N ASN A 197 -15.54 3.53 -22.94
CA ASN A 197 -15.85 4.95 -23.08
C ASN A 197 -17.34 5.14 -22.81
N ALA A 198 -17.68 5.37 -21.53
CA ALA A 198 -19.03 5.56 -21.03
C ALA A 198 -19.78 6.75 -21.69
N SER A 199 -21.11 6.79 -21.54
CA SER A 199 -22.01 7.80 -22.15
C SER A 199 -22.59 8.89 -21.21
N PRO A 200 -22.02 9.23 -20.02
CA PRO A 200 -22.75 9.96 -18.97
C PRO A 200 -23.31 11.32 -19.40
N GLY A 201 -24.65 11.42 -19.44
CA GLY A 201 -25.42 12.57 -19.87
C GLY A 201 -25.79 12.60 -21.36
N GLU A 202 -25.51 11.53 -22.10
CA GLU A 202 -25.74 11.36 -23.54
C GLU A 202 -26.34 9.97 -23.82
N PRO A 203 -27.03 9.74 -24.95
CA PRO A 203 -27.64 8.43 -25.23
C PRO A 203 -26.63 7.29 -25.40
N ASN A 204 -26.93 6.15 -24.76
CA ASN A 204 -26.16 4.91 -24.88
C ASN A 204 -26.13 4.40 -26.33
N ARG A 205 -25.08 3.63 -26.66
CA ARG A 205 -24.77 3.18 -28.03
C ARG A 205 -24.58 1.67 -28.08
N SER A 206 -24.66 1.08 -29.28
CA SER A 206 -24.26 -0.31 -29.49
C SER A 206 -22.75 -0.48 -29.36
N SER A 207 -22.31 -1.54 -28.69
CA SER A 207 -20.90 -1.92 -28.48
C SER A 207 -20.69 -3.37 -28.92
N ASP A 208 -19.46 -3.78 -29.26
CA ASP A 208 -19.15 -5.19 -29.49
C ASP A 208 -18.98 -5.96 -28.15
N TYR A 209 -18.77 -5.24 -27.04
CA TYR A 209 -18.62 -5.82 -25.70
C TYR A 209 -20.00 -6.14 -25.06
N THR A 210 -20.57 -7.28 -25.40
CA THR A 210 -21.82 -7.77 -24.78
C THR A 210 -21.62 -8.52 -23.45
N PHE A 211 -20.37 -8.76 -23.05
CA PHE A 211 -19.97 -9.32 -21.75
C PHE A 211 -18.55 -8.89 -21.36
N SER A 212 -18.20 -9.01 -20.07
CA SER A 212 -16.84 -8.74 -19.57
C SER A 212 -16.36 -9.77 -18.53
N LEU A 213 -15.07 -9.75 -18.19
CA LEU A 213 -14.39 -10.77 -17.36
C LEU A 213 -13.96 -10.21 -16.00
N ASN A 214 -14.02 -11.04 -14.94
CA ASN A 214 -13.56 -10.66 -13.58
C ASN A 214 -12.04 -10.74 -13.34
N CYS A 215 -11.23 -11.07 -14.35
CA CYS A 215 -9.78 -11.29 -14.21
C CYS A 215 -8.93 -10.05 -14.57
N HIS A 216 -9.46 -8.84 -14.41
CA HIS A 216 -8.76 -7.62 -14.77
C HIS A 216 -7.52 -7.40 -13.88
N GLU A 217 -6.33 -7.34 -14.49
CA GLU A 217 -5.02 -7.19 -13.80
C GLU A 217 -4.71 -8.30 -12.79
N LEU A 218 -5.20 -9.51 -13.06
CA LEU A 218 -5.00 -10.69 -12.24
C LEU A 218 -3.52 -11.11 -12.18
N SER A 219 -2.91 -11.02 -11.00
CA SER A 219 -1.69 -11.75 -10.67
C SER A 219 -2.04 -13.22 -10.37
N LEU A 220 -1.65 -14.16 -11.23
CA LEU A 220 -1.94 -15.59 -11.10
C LEU A 220 -0.75 -16.33 -10.46
N SER A 221 -0.88 -16.71 -9.19
CA SER A 221 0.13 -17.48 -8.46
C SER A 221 0.34 -18.86 -9.08
N VAL A 222 1.61 -19.24 -9.29
CA VAL A 222 1.98 -20.56 -9.84
C VAL A 222 1.38 -21.69 -9.00
N GLY A 223 0.69 -22.62 -9.67
CA GLY A 223 0.03 -23.77 -9.07
C GLY A 223 -1.31 -23.49 -8.38
N GLN A 224 -1.72 -22.23 -8.23
CA GLN A 224 -3.02 -21.88 -7.64
C GLN A 224 -4.09 -21.69 -8.72
N PRO A 225 -5.29 -22.30 -8.57
CA PRO A 225 -6.39 -22.10 -9.49
C PRO A 225 -7.12 -20.77 -9.22
N PHE A 226 -7.40 -20.01 -10.28
CA PHE A 226 -8.30 -18.84 -10.24
C PHE A 226 -9.51 -19.07 -11.15
N GLN A 227 -10.72 -18.89 -10.62
CA GLN A 227 -11.95 -18.99 -11.40
C GLN A 227 -12.24 -17.67 -12.13
N THR A 228 -11.89 -17.59 -13.43
CA THR A 228 -12.43 -16.52 -14.28
C THR A 228 -13.89 -16.81 -14.64
N ARG A 229 -14.67 -15.75 -14.84
CA ARG A 229 -16.11 -15.77 -15.11
C ARG A 229 -16.45 -14.64 -16.06
N VAL A 230 -17.42 -14.88 -16.96
CA VAL A 230 -18.01 -13.86 -17.83
C VAL A 230 -19.31 -13.33 -17.22
N TYR A 231 -19.55 -12.03 -17.38
CA TYR A 231 -20.73 -11.33 -16.90
C TYR A 231 -21.38 -10.51 -18.02
N PRO A 232 -22.69 -10.64 -18.28
CA PRO A 232 -23.61 -11.64 -17.71
C PRO A 232 -23.21 -13.07 -18.12
N ALA A 233 -23.52 -14.04 -17.26
CA ALA A 233 -23.09 -15.44 -17.41
C ALA A 233 -23.63 -16.07 -18.71
N ARG A 234 -22.73 -16.58 -19.55
CA ARG A 234 -23.02 -17.23 -20.83
C ARG A 234 -21.96 -18.28 -21.19
N SER A 235 -22.28 -19.16 -22.13
CA SER A 235 -21.32 -20.11 -22.70
C SER A 235 -20.30 -19.39 -23.59
N VAL A 236 -19.01 -19.64 -23.35
CA VAL A 236 -17.89 -19.08 -24.12
C VAL A 236 -16.83 -20.15 -24.41
N GLN A 237 -16.00 -19.92 -25.42
CA GLN A 237 -14.75 -20.64 -25.64
C GLN A 237 -13.61 -19.84 -25.03
N TRP A 238 -12.82 -20.49 -24.18
CA TRP A 238 -11.66 -19.89 -23.50
C TRP A 238 -10.36 -20.11 -24.29
N SER A 239 -9.46 -19.13 -24.21
CA SER A 239 -8.11 -19.23 -24.77
C SER A 239 -7.11 -18.36 -23.99
N SER A 240 -5.83 -18.75 -24.06
CA SER A 240 -4.66 -18.01 -23.56
C SER A 240 -3.66 -17.88 -24.70
N ASP A 241 -3.03 -16.70 -24.87
CA ASP A 241 -1.89 -16.55 -25.78
C ASP A 241 -0.53 -16.91 -25.14
N ASN A 242 -0.50 -17.22 -23.84
CA ASN A 242 0.67 -17.76 -23.15
C ASN A 242 0.48 -19.27 -22.81
N PRO A 243 1.34 -20.18 -23.31
CA PRO A 243 1.22 -21.61 -23.05
C PRO A 243 1.54 -22.04 -21.61
N ARG A 244 2.06 -21.13 -20.76
CA ARG A 244 2.32 -21.39 -19.33
C ARG A 244 1.06 -21.31 -18.47
N ILE A 245 -0.07 -20.83 -19.01
CA ILE A 245 -1.36 -20.80 -18.33
C ILE A 245 -2.28 -21.82 -18.98
N ALA A 246 -2.69 -22.82 -18.20
CA ALA A 246 -3.80 -23.69 -18.55
C ALA A 246 -5.13 -23.00 -18.26
N ILE A 247 -6.12 -23.20 -19.13
CA ILE A 247 -7.52 -22.91 -18.87
C ILE A 247 -8.37 -24.12 -19.25
N ASP A 248 -9.34 -24.47 -18.41
CA ASP A 248 -10.32 -25.51 -18.69
C ASP A 248 -11.60 -24.96 -19.35
N ALA A 249 -12.62 -25.81 -19.52
CA ALA A 249 -13.89 -25.41 -20.13
C ALA A 249 -14.75 -24.53 -19.21
N ASP A 250 -14.57 -24.61 -17.89
CA ASP A 250 -15.36 -23.90 -16.89
C ASP A 250 -14.76 -22.54 -16.50
N GLY A 251 -13.55 -22.23 -16.98
CA GLY A 251 -12.85 -20.97 -16.75
C GLY A 251 -11.85 -21.02 -15.58
N THR A 252 -11.36 -22.19 -15.18
CA THR A 252 -10.28 -22.28 -14.18
C THR A 252 -8.93 -21.99 -14.83
N LEU A 253 -8.30 -20.88 -14.44
CA LEU A 253 -6.94 -20.51 -14.82
C LEU A 253 -5.93 -21.14 -13.86
N VAL A 254 -4.86 -21.75 -14.38
CA VAL A 254 -3.72 -22.23 -13.58
C VAL A 254 -2.40 -21.89 -14.27
N ALA A 255 -1.56 -21.08 -13.61
CA ALA A 255 -0.18 -20.87 -14.04
C ALA A 255 0.67 -22.11 -13.69
N GLN A 256 1.21 -22.78 -14.70
CA GLN A 256 1.89 -24.08 -14.55
C GLN A 256 3.35 -23.97 -14.11
N GLU A 257 4.03 -22.87 -14.46
CA GLU A 257 5.44 -22.63 -14.15
C GLU A 257 5.72 -21.12 -14.03
N ASN A 258 6.68 -20.74 -13.17
CA ASN A 258 7.10 -19.36 -12.99
C ASN A 258 7.72 -18.78 -14.28
N ALA A 259 7.59 -17.47 -14.49
CA ALA A 259 8.20 -16.75 -15.61
C ALA A 259 8.44 -15.28 -15.26
N VAL A 260 9.34 -14.61 -15.98
CA VAL A 260 9.65 -13.18 -15.82
C VAL A 260 9.68 -12.47 -17.18
N GLY A 261 9.65 -11.14 -17.17
CA GLY A 261 9.55 -10.33 -18.38
C GLY A 261 8.28 -10.62 -19.18
N ALA A 262 8.36 -10.50 -20.50
CA ALA A 262 7.24 -10.80 -21.40
C ALA A 262 6.67 -12.23 -21.25
N ASN A 263 7.48 -13.22 -20.83
CA ASN A 263 7.02 -14.60 -20.63
C ASN A 263 6.08 -14.77 -19.42
N ALA A 264 6.03 -13.78 -18.51
CA ALA A 264 5.10 -13.76 -17.38
C ALA A 264 3.68 -13.31 -17.77
N ARG A 265 3.51 -12.67 -18.93
CA ARG A 265 2.26 -12.00 -19.33
C ARG A 265 1.41 -12.94 -20.17
N ALA A 266 0.10 -12.86 -20.01
CA ALA A 266 -0.87 -13.59 -20.80
C ALA A 266 -2.13 -12.74 -20.97
N ARG A 267 -2.76 -12.84 -22.14
CA ARG A 267 -4.12 -12.35 -22.37
C ARG A 267 -5.05 -13.55 -22.42
N ILE A 268 -5.96 -13.61 -21.46
CA ILE A 268 -7.04 -14.61 -21.44
C ILE A 268 -8.21 -14.02 -22.21
N THR A 269 -8.71 -14.75 -23.20
CA THR A 269 -9.82 -14.33 -24.06
C THR A 269 -10.95 -15.34 -23.98
N ALA A 270 -12.16 -14.84 -23.71
CA ALA A 270 -13.41 -15.57 -23.89
C ALA A 270 -14.10 -15.08 -25.16
N THR A 271 -14.60 -16.01 -25.98
CA THR A 271 -15.36 -15.72 -27.21
C THR A 271 -16.69 -16.47 -27.20
N ASP A 272 -17.81 -15.81 -27.46
CA ASP A 272 -19.12 -16.46 -27.53
C ASP A 272 -19.45 -17.02 -28.94
N SER A 273 -20.62 -17.65 -29.08
CA SER A 273 -21.06 -18.28 -30.32
C SER A 273 -21.36 -17.30 -31.48
N GLU A 274 -21.48 -16.01 -31.18
CA GLU A 274 -21.71 -14.94 -32.16
C GLU A 274 -20.40 -14.20 -32.51
N LEU A 275 -19.27 -14.68 -31.96
CA LEU A 275 -17.91 -14.15 -32.11
C LEU A 275 -17.66 -12.82 -31.38
N HIS A 276 -18.53 -12.40 -30.45
CA HIS A 276 -18.17 -11.37 -29.49
C HIS A 276 -17.06 -11.91 -28.59
N ALA A 277 -16.03 -11.09 -28.33
CA ALA A 277 -14.90 -11.48 -27.50
C ALA A 277 -14.62 -10.41 -26.45
N SER A 278 -14.24 -10.87 -25.25
CA SER A 278 -13.73 -10.01 -24.18
C SER A 278 -12.51 -10.69 -23.54
N SER A 279 -11.57 -9.87 -23.04
CA SER A 279 -10.26 -10.37 -22.61
C SER A 279 -9.68 -9.59 -21.44
N CYS A 280 -8.87 -10.25 -20.62
CA CYS A 280 -8.16 -9.66 -19.49
C CYS A 280 -6.65 -9.92 -19.60
N GLN A 281 -5.84 -9.02 -19.03
CA GLN A 281 -4.41 -9.23 -18.84
C GLN A 281 -4.16 -9.96 -17.52
N VAL A 282 -3.32 -10.98 -17.56
CA VAL A 282 -2.96 -11.86 -16.44
C VAL A 282 -1.44 -11.97 -16.36
N THR A 283 -0.89 -11.85 -15.16
CA THR A 283 0.55 -11.96 -14.90
C THR A 283 0.85 -13.17 -14.01
N ILE A 284 1.71 -14.07 -14.47
CA ILE A 284 2.23 -15.20 -13.68
C ILE A 284 3.12 -14.67 -12.56
N VAL A 285 2.84 -15.05 -11.31
CA VAL A 285 3.61 -14.64 -10.12
C VAL A 285 4.06 -15.83 -9.26
N ASN A 286 5.20 -15.72 -8.57
CA ASN A 286 5.74 -16.74 -7.66
C ASN A 286 5.37 -16.52 -6.18
N TRP A 287 4.75 -15.38 -5.84
CA TRP A 287 4.17 -15.09 -4.53
C TRP A 287 2.67 -15.39 -4.48
N THR A 288 2.08 -15.39 -3.28
CA THR A 288 0.63 -15.52 -3.07
C THR A 288 -0.08 -14.22 -3.45
N ALA A 289 -1.09 -14.31 -4.33
CA ALA A 289 -1.93 -13.20 -4.76
C ALA A 289 -3.42 -13.58 -4.67
N ASN A 290 -4.31 -12.56 -4.69
CA ASN A 290 -5.78 -12.71 -4.62
C ASN A 290 -6.31 -13.41 -3.34
N ARG A 291 -5.51 -13.47 -2.28
CA ARG A 291 -5.91 -14.05 -0.98
C ARG A 291 -6.24 -12.96 0.05
N SER A 292 -5.39 -11.95 0.14
CA SER A 292 -5.62 -10.72 0.89
C SER A 292 -5.82 -9.56 -0.08
N SER A 293 -6.40 -8.44 0.38
CA SER A 293 -6.65 -7.27 -0.46
C SER A 293 -6.41 -5.94 0.27
N LEU A 294 -6.13 -4.91 -0.52
CA LEU A 294 -6.03 -3.52 -0.08
C LEU A 294 -6.90 -2.65 -1.01
N THR A 295 -8.17 -2.51 -0.64
CA THR A 295 -9.20 -1.91 -1.50
C THR A 295 -9.24 -0.39 -1.34
N VAL A 296 -9.34 0.37 -2.43
CA VAL A 296 -9.55 1.82 -2.40
C VAL A 296 -11.00 2.11 -1.98
N VAL A 297 -11.18 2.81 -0.86
CA VAL A 297 -12.51 3.19 -0.33
C VAL A 297 -12.80 4.69 -0.47
N GLY A 298 -11.81 5.50 -0.87
CA GLY A 298 -11.99 6.90 -1.20
C GLY A 298 -10.71 7.62 -1.59
N THR A 299 -10.82 8.86 -2.08
CA THR A 299 -9.67 9.74 -2.32
C THR A 299 -9.93 11.14 -1.73
N PRO A 300 -9.43 11.43 -0.51
CA PRO A 300 -9.57 12.73 0.12
C PRO A 300 -8.64 13.78 -0.53
N ASN A 301 -8.80 15.05 -0.16
CA ASN A 301 -8.03 16.17 -0.71
C ASN A 301 -6.92 16.61 0.27
N ALA A 302 -5.66 16.39 -0.11
CA ALA A 302 -4.47 17.03 0.46
C ALA A 302 -3.41 17.15 -0.66
N ASP A 303 -2.46 18.08 -0.54
CA ASP A 303 -1.36 18.20 -1.51
C ASP A 303 -0.13 17.39 -1.08
N PHE A 304 0.16 17.35 0.23
CA PHE A 304 1.05 16.34 0.81
C PHE A 304 0.54 15.85 2.17
N LEU A 305 0.48 14.53 2.36
CA LEU A 305 0.47 13.93 3.68
C LEU A 305 1.82 14.13 4.35
N LEU A 306 1.82 14.28 5.67
CA LEU A 306 3.05 14.36 6.45
C LEU A 306 3.21 13.10 7.28
N ASP A 307 2.54 13.04 8.43
CA ASP A 307 2.63 11.95 9.40
C ASP A 307 1.44 12.01 10.40
N LYS A 308 1.32 11.03 11.30
CA LYS A 308 0.30 10.96 12.37
C LYS A 308 0.94 11.17 13.75
N PHE A 309 0.49 12.18 14.50
CA PHE A 309 0.93 12.44 15.87
C PHE A 309 -0.28 12.68 16.80
N ASP A 310 -0.28 12.12 18.01
CA ASP A 310 -1.32 12.32 19.03
C ASP A 310 -2.76 12.07 18.50
N ASP A 311 -2.93 10.99 17.73
CA ASP A 311 -4.13 10.63 16.95
C ASP A 311 -4.68 11.69 15.98
N LYS A 312 -3.86 12.70 15.67
CA LYS A 312 -4.10 13.65 14.58
C LYS A 312 -3.23 13.30 13.39
N LEU A 313 -3.86 13.22 12.23
CA LEU A 313 -3.18 13.24 10.95
C LEU A 313 -2.79 14.68 10.60
N TYR A 314 -1.54 14.90 10.21
CA TYR A 314 -1.07 16.18 9.68
C TYR A 314 -0.86 16.12 8.16
N PHE A 315 -1.32 17.16 7.47
CA PHE A 315 -1.16 17.33 6.04
C PHE A 315 -1.03 18.81 5.66
N THR A 316 -0.49 19.10 4.48
CA THR A 316 -0.22 20.46 4.01
C THR A 316 -0.89 20.75 2.66
N THR A 317 -1.23 22.02 2.49
CA THR A 317 -1.49 22.68 1.19
C THR A 317 -0.64 23.95 1.15
N PRO A 318 -0.27 24.52 -0.01
CA PRO A 318 0.75 25.57 -0.13
C PRO A 318 0.72 26.68 0.95
N GLY A 319 1.70 26.62 1.87
CA GLY A 319 1.90 27.57 2.97
C GLY A 319 1.04 27.33 4.24
N LYS A 320 0.28 26.24 4.31
CA LYS A 320 -0.70 25.96 5.38
C LYS A 320 -0.55 24.55 5.95
N LEU A 321 -0.61 24.42 7.28
CA LEU A 321 -0.67 23.13 7.95
C LEU A 321 -2.09 22.85 8.46
N PHE A 322 -2.57 21.63 8.21
CA PHE A 322 -3.88 21.14 8.64
C PHE A 322 -3.74 19.89 9.51
N ALA A 323 -4.72 19.69 10.38
CA ALA A 323 -4.92 18.46 11.13
C ALA A 323 -6.32 17.88 10.92
N SER A 324 -6.43 16.56 10.91
CA SER A 324 -7.69 15.78 10.86
C SER A 324 -7.65 14.67 11.92
N THR A 325 -8.83 14.28 12.43
CA THR A 325 -9.04 13.16 13.39
C THR A 325 -10.07 12.14 12.89
N ASP A 326 -10.48 12.27 11.64
CA ASP A 326 -11.59 11.55 10.99
C ASP A 326 -11.19 11.06 9.59
N GLY A 327 -9.91 10.72 9.40
CA GLY A 327 -9.43 10.15 8.15
C GLY A 327 -9.60 11.06 6.94
N LEU A 328 -9.38 12.38 7.11
CA LEU A 328 -9.56 13.45 6.11
C LEU A 328 -11.01 13.74 5.68
N ASP A 329 -12.01 13.25 6.42
CA ASP A 329 -13.41 13.60 6.14
C ASP A 329 -13.72 15.04 6.59
N SER A 330 -13.01 15.57 7.60
CA SER A 330 -12.88 17.01 7.89
C SER A 330 -11.44 17.41 8.25
N ALA A 331 -11.17 18.72 8.29
CA ALA A 331 -9.84 19.23 8.64
C ALA A 331 -9.90 20.64 9.26
N THR A 332 -9.01 20.89 10.24
CA THR A 332 -8.80 22.21 10.84
C THR A 332 -7.42 22.73 10.43
N GLN A 333 -7.32 23.99 9.99
CA GLN A 333 -6.01 24.63 9.79
C GLN A 333 -5.38 24.90 11.17
N VAL A 334 -4.23 24.28 11.46
CA VAL A 334 -3.55 24.39 12.76
C VAL A 334 -2.36 25.35 12.76
N GLY A 335 -1.91 25.80 11.59
CA GLY A 335 -0.83 26.77 11.46
C GLY A 335 -0.45 27.06 10.01
N ILE A 336 0.80 27.47 9.82
CA ILE A 336 1.48 27.57 8.52
C ILE A 336 2.42 26.37 8.32
N PHE A 337 2.89 26.18 7.09
CA PHE A 337 3.93 25.20 6.76
C PHE A 337 5.05 25.90 5.98
N PRO A 338 6.32 25.45 6.07
CA PRO A 338 7.43 26.06 5.33
C PRO A 338 7.14 26.18 3.82
N PRO A 339 7.62 27.24 3.16
CA PRO A 339 7.36 27.46 1.75
C PRO A 339 8.02 26.39 0.86
N THR A 340 7.45 26.21 -0.34
CA THR A 340 7.96 25.33 -1.41
C THR A 340 8.32 23.89 -1.00
N PRO A 341 7.40 23.13 -0.36
CA PRO A 341 7.62 21.71 -0.09
C PRO A 341 7.81 20.90 -1.38
N SER A 342 8.88 20.10 -1.46
CA SER A 342 9.17 19.19 -2.58
C SER A 342 9.30 17.76 -2.04
N GLU A 343 8.16 17.09 -1.88
CA GLU A 343 8.03 15.83 -1.13
C GLU A 343 8.46 16.02 0.35
N PRO A 344 7.72 16.81 1.15
CA PRO A 344 8.06 17.11 2.54
C PRO A 344 7.88 15.89 3.45
N ILE A 345 8.51 15.96 4.62
CA ILE A 345 8.40 14.98 5.70
C ILE A 345 8.23 15.80 6.99
N MET A 346 7.41 15.36 7.93
CA MET A 346 7.37 15.92 9.30
C MET A 346 7.68 14.82 10.31
N LYS A 347 8.37 15.18 11.40
CA LYS A 347 8.63 14.31 12.56
C LYS A 347 8.36 15.11 13.84
N LYS A 348 7.94 14.42 14.91
CA LYS A 348 7.70 14.98 16.24
C LYS A 348 8.64 14.32 17.24
N THR A 349 9.33 15.11 18.05
CA THR A 349 10.08 14.65 19.22
C THR A 349 9.39 15.15 20.50
N PRO A 350 9.83 14.74 21.71
CA PRO A 350 9.40 15.38 22.96
C PRO A 350 9.73 16.88 23.05
N TYR A 351 10.61 17.40 22.19
CA TYR A 351 11.09 18.78 22.19
C TYR A 351 10.58 19.65 21.04
N GLY A 352 9.75 19.13 20.14
CA GLY A 352 9.12 19.94 19.09
C GLY A 352 8.75 19.16 17.83
N TYR A 353 8.43 19.90 16.77
CA TYR A 353 8.16 19.36 15.44
C TYR A 353 9.23 19.81 14.47
N PHE A 354 9.63 18.91 13.57
CA PHE A 354 10.68 19.14 12.58
C PHE A 354 10.14 18.78 11.19
N ALA A 355 10.42 19.60 10.19
CA ALA A 355 9.92 19.39 8.83
C ALA A 355 10.99 19.64 7.77
N SER A 356 11.07 18.76 6.77
CA SER A 356 11.93 18.97 5.60
C SER A 356 11.21 19.84 4.55
N SER A 357 11.92 20.85 4.03
CA SER A 357 11.50 21.59 2.83
C SER A 357 12.72 21.89 1.97
N GLY A 358 12.75 21.37 0.75
CA GLY A 358 13.94 21.42 -0.10
C GLY A 358 15.16 20.81 0.62
N ASN A 359 16.26 21.56 0.68
CA ASN A 359 17.50 21.22 1.38
C ASN A 359 17.57 21.75 2.83
N GLN A 360 16.44 22.15 3.43
CA GLN A 360 16.38 22.66 4.80
C GLN A 360 15.57 21.73 5.71
N ILE A 361 16.01 21.61 6.97
CA ILE A 361 15.17 21.09 8.06
C ILE A 361 14.75 22.29 8.91
N HIS A 362 13.44 22.48 9.05
CA HIS A 362 12.84 23.49 9.90
C HIS A 362 12.42 22.88 11.24
N THR A 363 12.33 23.69 12.29
CA THR A 363 11.79 23.32 13.61
C THR A 363 10.68 24.28 14.06
N THR A 364 9.74 23.82 14.87
CA THR A 364 8.66 24.62 15.48
C THR A 364 8.14 24.02 16.78
N GLN A 365 7.55 24.87 17.62
CA GLN A 365 6.82 24.49 18.83
C GLN A 365 5.29 24.66 18.68
N ASP A 366 4.83 25.49 17.74
CA ASP A 366 3.46 26.00 17.72
C ASP A 366 2.80 26.07 16.33
N PHE A 367 3.53 25.69 15.27
CA PHE A 367 3.14 25.78 13.86
C PHE A 367 2.85 27.20 13.31
N ASN A 368 3.01 28.27 14.10
CA ASN A 368 2.85 29.65 13.64
C ASN A 368 4.17 30.23 13.11
N GLN A 369 5.31 29.74 13.61
CA GLN A 369 6.66 30.10 13.16
C GLN A 369 7.50 28.85 12.94
N TRP A 370 8.38 28.86 11.94
CA TRP A 370 9.23 27.73 11.55
C TRP A 370 10.65 28.22 11.29
N ASP A 371 11.57 27.94 12.22
CA ASP A 371 12.97 28.34 12.12
C ASP A 371 13.79 27.30 11.35
N VAL A 372 14.73 27.74 10.50
CA VAL A 372 15.66 26.83 9.81
C VAL A 372 16.72 26.35 10.79
N SER A 373 16.75 25.05 11.10
CA SER A 373 17.74 24.46 12.01
C SER A 373 18.92 23.82 11.28
N LEU A 374 18.70 23.25 10.08
CA LEU A 374 19.76 22.70 9.23
C LEU A 374 19.65 23.23 7.80
N ASN A 375 20.81 23.48 7.17
CA ASN A 375 20.96 23.73 5.73
C ASN A 375 21.89 22.65 5.15
N MET A 376 21.35 21.77 4.32
CA MET A 376 22.09 20.72 3.61
C MET A 376 22.52 21.22 2.21
N ARG A 377 23.46 20.53 1.56
CA ARG A 377 23.83 20.74 0.16
C ARG A 377 22.70 20.29 -0.77
N HIS A 378 22.01 19.21 -0.40
CA HIS A 378 20.94 18.58 -1.20
C HIS A 378 19.66 18.34 -0.39
N LYS A 379 18.56 18.01 -1.07
CA LYS A 379 17.31 17.66 -0.38
C LYS A 379 17.38 16.26 0.19
N THR A 380 16.56 15.95 1.19
CA THR A 380 16.40 14.57 1.67
C THR A 380 15.42 13.79 0.80
N LEU A 381 15.49 12.45 0.86
CA LEU A 381 14.48 11.54 0.32
C LEU A 381 13.49 11.16 1.43
N GLN A 382 12.31 10.61 1.10
CA GLN A 382 11.27 10.26 2.09
C GLN A 382 11.76 9.31 3.20
N HIS A 383 12.61 8.34 2.87
CA HIS A 383 13.28 7.46 3.85
C HIS A 383 14.59 8.03 4.40
N GLY A 384 14.90 9.30 4.14
CA GLY A 384 16.13 9.98 4.55
C GLY A 384 16.01 10.88 5.78
N PHE A 385 14.83 11.02 6.41
CA PHE A 385 14.65 11.80 7.64
C PHE A 385 13.98 10.98 8.74
N SER A 386 14.74 10.74 9.82
CA SER A 386 14.37 9.84 10.92
C SER A 386 14.76 10.42 12.29
N HIS A 387 14.28 9.82 13.37
CA HIS A 387 14.60 10.26 14.74
C HIS A 387 14.43 9.13 15.76
N PHE A 388 15.19 9.22 16.85
CA PHE A 388 15.10 8.36 18.03
C PHE A 388 15.14 9.22 19.29
N PHE A 389 14.45 8.82 20.35
CA PHE A 389 14.51 9.48 21.66
C PHE A 389 15.05 8.50 22.71
N ASP A 390 16.26 8.75 23.21
CA ASP A 390 16.78 7.98 24.34
C ASP A 390 16.16 8.51 25.64
N ASN A 391 15.51 7.60 26.36
CA ASN A 391 14.82 7.90 27.62
C ASN A 391 15.77 7.87 28.83
N GLN A 392 17.02 7.43 28.65
CA GLN A 392 18.01 7.32 29.73
C GLN A 392 18.68 8.66 30.05
N ASP A 393 19.02 9.44 29.02
CA ASP A 393 19.59 10.78 29.14
C ASP A 393 18.58 11.89 28.81
N ASN A 394 17.49 11.55 28.11
CA ASN A 394 16.50 12.47 27.52
C ASN A 394 17.06 13.25 26.31
N THR A 395 17.77 12.57 25.41
CA THR A 395 18.22 13.15 24.15
C THR A 395 17.33 12.73 22.98
N SER A 396 16.84 13.71 22.23
CA SER A 396 16.29 13.50 20.88
C SER A 396 17.41 13.53 19.87
N TYR A 397 17.65 12.40 19.21
CA TYR A 397 18.55 12.29 18.07
C TYR A 397 17.74 12.33 16.77
N LEU A 398 18.07 13.26 15.87
CA LEU A 398 17.49 13.37 14.53
C LEU A 398 18.55 13.05 13.49
N TYR A 399 18.15 12.45 12.37
CA TYR A 399 19.08 12.07 11.29
C TYR A 399 18.52 12.47 9.94
N ALA A 400 19.31 13.21 9.15
CA ALA A 400 18.93 13.71 7.84
C ALA A 400 19.99 13.32 6.79
N GLY A 401 19.63 12.47 5.84
CA GLY A 401 20.47 12.05 4.71
C GLY A 401 20.20 12.84 3.43
N GLU A 402 21.27 13.20 2.73
CA GLU A 402 21.24 13.92 1.45
C GLU A 402 20.98 13.02 0.23
N TYR A 403 20.13 13.48 -0.69
CA TYR A 403 19.80 12.80 -1.94
C TYR A 403 19.83 13.73 -3.16
N SER A 404 20.52 13.30 -4.22
CA SER A 404 20.47 13.94 -5.54
C SER A 404 20.98 13.01 -6.64
N VAL A 405 20.37 13.02 -7.82
CA VAL A 405 20.74 12.14 -8.96
C VAL A 405 22.06 12.51 -9.68
N GLY A 406 22.70 13.64 -9.35
CA GLY A 406 23.89 14.14 -10.04
C GLY A 406 25.16 13.33 -9.73
N ASN A 407 25.86 12.85 -10.75
CA ASN A 407 27.00 11.93 -10.57
C ASN A 407 28.23 12.58 -9.90
N ALA A 408 28.38 13.91 -9.98
CA ALA A 408 29.49 14.66 -9.38
C ALA A 408 29.10 15.30 -8.03
N ASN A 409 28.01 14.85 -7.42
CA ASN A 409 27.54 15.33 -6.13
C ASN A 409 28.05 14.39 -5.02
N ALA A 410 28.68 14.96 -4.00
CA ALA A 410 28.95 14.28 -2.72
C ALA A 410 27.67 14.27 -1.86
N HIS A 411 27.61 13.39 -0.86
CA HIS A 411 26.45 13.25 0.03
C HIS A 411 26.86 13.11 1.49
N SER A 412 25.99 13.51 2.39
CA SER A 412 26.21 13.33 3.83
C SER A 412 24.95 12.93 4.60
N VAL A 413 25.18 12.36 5.79
CA VAL A 413 24.18 12.22 6.85
C VAL A 413 24.53 13.23 7.95
N TYR A 414 23.55 14.02 8.33
CA TYR A 414 23.63 14.94 9.47
C TYR A 414 22.94 14.35 10.69
N ARG A 415 23.54 14.55 11.87
CA ARG A 415 22.94 14.27 13.18
C ARG A 415 22.50 15.58 13.81
N GLY A 416 21.28 15.60 14.33
CA GLY A 416 20.74 16.64 15.20
C GLY A 416 20.64 16.10 16.63
N VAL A 417 21.16 16.82 17.61
CA VAL A 417 21.10 16.48 19.04
C VAL A 417 20.29 17.56 19.77
N ASP A 418 19.14 17.20 20.33
CA ASP A 418 18.26 18.12 21.07
C ASP A 418 17.91 17.58 22.46
N GLN A 419 18.12 18.42 23.47
CA GLN A 419 17.84 18.17 24.89
C GLN A 419 16.86 19.22 25.46
N GLY A 420 15.97 19.76 24.62
CA GLY A 420 14.96 20.76 24.99
C GLY A 420 15.47 22.20 25.06
N ASN A 421 16.67 22.46 24.53
CA ASN A 421 17.29 23.80 24.46
C ASN A 421 17.56 24.25 23.01
N GLY A 422 17.05 23.50 22.04
CA GLY A 422 17.38 23.63 20.62
C GLY A 422 18.28 22.49 20.15
N VAL A 423 18.25 22.24 18.85
CA VAL A 423 19.03 21.17 18.20
C VAL A 423 20.41 21.70 17.76
N ASP A 424 21.47 21.00 18.14
CA ASP A 424 22.80 21.17 17.55
C ASP A 424 22.98 20.18 16.40
N TRP A 425 23.56 20.60 15.27
CA TRP A 425 23.65 19.81 14.04
C TRP A 425 25.08 19.64 13.54
N GLU A 426 25.48 18.39 13.27
CA GLU A 426 26.81 18.04 12.76
C GLU A 426 26.75 17.05 11.59
N GLU A 427 27.83 16.99 10.80
CA GLU A 427 28.00 16.04 9.69
C GLU A 427 28.67 14.76 10.23
N VAL A 428 27.92 13.65 10.34
CA VAL A 428 28.39 12.40 10.98
C VAL A 428 28.85 11.32 9.98
N LEU A 429 28.43 11.43 8.72
CA LEU A 429 28.86 10.52 7.67
C LEU A 429 28.94 11.29 6.35
N TYR A 430 30.06 11.21 5.66
CA TYR A 430 30.32 11.87 4.37
C TYR A 430 30.75 10.83 3.34
N PHE A 431 30.30 11.00 2.09
CA PHE A 431 30.68 10.18 0.95
C PHE A 431 31.07 11.02 -0.26
N ASP A 432 32.15 10.61 -0.93
CA ASP A 432 32.54 11.17 -2.22
C ASP A 432 31.61 10.72 -3.36
N SER A 433 31.65 11.42 -4.49
CA SER A 433 30.68 11.25 -5.58
C SER A 433 30.91 10.01 -6.45
N LEU A 434 29.93 9.70 -7.33
CA LEU A 434 30.11 8.67 -8.35
C LEU A 434 31.22 9.02 -9.34
N GLN A 435 31.46 10.31 -9.60
CA GLN A 435 32.54 10.76 -10.48
C GLN A 435 33.91 10.54 -9.83
N ASP A 436 34.06 10.80 -8.53
CA ASP A 436 35.31 10.58 -7.79
C ASP A 436 35.80 9.12 -7.88
N PHE A 437 34.88 8.15 -7.90
CA PHE A 437 35.19 6.73 -8.10
C PHE A 437 35.67 6.39 -9.53
N PHE A 438 35.10 7.05 -10.54
CA PHE A 438 35.50 6.82 -11.93
C PHE A 438 36.80 7.54 -12.29
N ASP A 439 37.10 8.65 -11.62
CA ASP A 439 38.37 9.36 -11.71
C ASP A 439 39.49 8.62 -10.95
N ASP A 440 39.19 8.03 -9.78
CA ASP A 440 40.11 7.17 -9.02
C ASP A 440 39.37 6.02 -8.29
N LYS A 441 39.45 4.81 -8.86
CA LYS A 441 38.83 3.59 -8.33
C LYS A 441 39.42 3.08 -7.01
N THR A 442 40.51 3.68 -6.51
CA THR A 442 41.04 3.40 -5.17
C THR A 442 40.27 4.14 -4.07
N ARG A 443 39.46 5.15 -4.42
CA ARG A 443 38.56 5.85 -3.50
C ARG A 443 37.31 5.01 -3.25
N LEU A 444 37.42 4.09 -2.30
CA LEU A 444 36.37 3.12 -1.97
C LEU A 444 35.28 3.66 -1.02
N ASP A 445 35.32 4.92 -0.62
CA ASP A 445 34.29 5.56 0.22
C ASP A 445 33.40 6.54 -0.58
N THR A 446 33.15 6.16 -1.83
CA THR A 446 32.27 6.81 -2.80
C THR A 446 30.90 6.15 -2.87
N ILE A 447 29.85 6.92 -3.14
CA ILE A 447 28.50 6.39 -3.47
C ILE A 447 27.90 7.09 -4.69
N ARG A 448 26.66 6.73 -5.05
CA ARG A 448 25.85 7.50 -6.03
C ARG A 448 24.91 8.49 -5.34
N HIS A 449 24.23 8.03 -4.29
CA HIS A 449 23.45 8.82 -3.34
C HIS A 449 22.98 7.94 -2.19
N ILE A 450 22.62 8.56 -1.07
CA ILE A 450 21.99 7.89 0.07
C ILE A 450 20.53 7.59 -0.28
N HIS A 451 20.08 6.37 -0.04
CA HIS A 451 18.71 5.92 -0.30
C HIS A 451 17.82 6.01 0.95
N VAL A 452 18.36 5.56 2.10
CA VAL A 452 17.64 5.47 3.38
C VAL A 452 18.55 5.82 4.55
N VAL A 453 18.00 6.54 5.52
CA VAL A 453 18.56 6.81 6.87
C VAL A 453 17.44 6.59 7.88
N VAL A 454 17.52 5.53 8.68
CA VAL A 454 16.45 5.14 9.60
C VAL A 454 16.99 4.60 10.93
N THR A 455 16.33 4.94 12.04
CA THR A 455 16.68 4.45 13.37
C THR A 455 15.90 3.18 13.73
N ASP A 456 16.58 2.18 14.28
CA ASP A 456 15.98 0.98 14.86
C ASP A 456 15.28 1.31 16.19
N PRO A 457 13.93 1.25 16.27
CA PRO A 457 13.20 1.65 17.49
C PRO A 457 13.47 0.74 18.69
N TYR A 458 14.04 -0.46 18.48
CA TYR A 458 14.37 -1.41 19.54
C TYR A 458 15.76 -1.20 20.15
N THR A 459 16.64 -0.42 19.51
CA THR A 459 18.05 -0.26 19.95
C THR A 459 18.61 1.16 19.86
N GLY A 460 17.95 2.08 19.15
CA GLY A 460 18.48 3.40 18.81
C GLY A 460 19.52 3.41 17.69
N HIS A 461 19.96 2.24 17.21
CA HIS A 461 20.97 2.13 16.16
C HIS A 461 20.51 2.81 14.86
N VAL A 462 21.39 3.60 14.24
CA VAL A 462 21.13 4.30 12.98
C VAL A 462 21.56 3.41 11.82
N TRP A 463 20.70 3.20 10.83
CA TRP A 463 20.99 2.43 9.62
C TRP A 463 21.00 3.33 8.39
N VAL A 464 21.96 3.12 7.49
CA VAL A 464 22.13 3.90 6.26
C VAL A 464 22.29 2.96 5.07
N GLY A 465 21.45 3.13 4.05
CA GLY A 465 21.52 2.42 2.76
C GLY A 465 21.87 3.37 1.63
N THR A 466 22.70 2.93 0.67
CA THR A 466 23.22 3.79 -0.40
C THR A 466 23.35 3.07 -1.75
N GLY A 467 23.30 3.84 -2.85
CA GLY A 467 24.02 3.63 -4.12
C GLY A 467 23.58 2.53 -5.12
N ASP A 468 23.72 2.85 -6.41
CA ASP A 468 23.07 2.11 -7.50
C ASP A 468 23.89 0.93 -8.06
N ASN A 469 25.21 1.12 -8.20
CA ASN A 469 26.16 0.11 -8.69
C ASN A 469 26.66 -0.75 -7.53
N ASN A 470 27.01 -2.02 -7.77
CA ASN A 470 27.51 -2.96 -6.75
C ASN A 470 28.54 -2.38 -5.75
N GLN A 471 29.52 -1.60 -6.20
CA GLN A 471 30.52 -0.95 -5.34
C GLN A 471 29.93 0.15 -4.42
N HIS A 472 28.81 0.74 -4.81
CA HIS A 472 28.15 1.87 -4.13
C HIS A 472 26.88 1.43 -3.39
N SER A 473 26.30 0.29 -3.78
CA SER A 473 25.26 -0.48 -3.07
C SER A 473 25.80 -0.97 -1.74
N ARG A 474 25.36 -0.34 -0.64
CA ARG A 474 25.89 -0.57 0.71
C ARG A 474 24.84 -0.48 1.78
N LEU A 475 25.06 -1.24 2.86
CA LEU A 475 24.39 -1.09 4.14
C LEU A 475 25.43 -0.76 5.23
N TYR A 476 25.17 0.28 6.02
CA TYR A 476 25.93 0.68 7.20
C TYR A 476 25.01 0.73 8.42
N TYR A 477 25.59 0.61 9.62
CA TYR A 477 24.93 1.01 10.87
C TYR A 477 25.87 1.75 11.82
N SER A 478 25.31 2.54 12.73
CA SER A 478 25.96 3.05 13.94
C SER A 478 25.21 2.52 15.18
N LYS A 479 25.95 2.26 16.26
CA LYS A 479 25.41 1.87 17.58
C LYS A 479 25.73 2.87 18.70
N ASP A 480 26.33 3.98 18.32
CA ASP A 480 26.83 5.07 19.15
C ASP A 480 26.23 6.40 18.65
N ASN A 481 24.94 6.34 18.31
CA ASN A 481 24.10 7.46 17.89
C ASN A 481 24.71 8.30 16.75
N GLY A 482 25.52 7.71 15.86
CA GLY A 482 26.19 8.37 14.75
C GLY A 482 27.70 8.64 14.94
N ASP A 483 28.29 8.39 16.11
CA ASP A 483 29.73 8.65 16.34
C ASP A 483 30.65 7.77 15.46
N THR A 484 30.27 6.51 15.22
CA THR A 484 30.98 5.62 14.28
C THR A 484 30.02 4.79 13.42
N PHE A 485 30.37 4.60 12.15
CA PHE A 485 29.61 3.75 11.21
C PHE A 485 30.40 2.50 10.84
N THR A 486 29.75 1.34 10.95
CA THR A 486 30.27 0.02 10.55
C THR A 486 29.56 -0.45 9.28
N LEU A 487 30.34 -0.84 8.27
CA LEU A 487 29.84 -1.40 7.02
C LEU A 487 29.34 -2.85 7.22
N ILE A 488 28.06 -3.08 6.96
CA ILE A 488 27.46 -4.42 6.91
C ILE A 488 27.85 -5.11 5.60
N GLY A 489 27.49 -4.53 4.46
CA GLY A 489 27.63 -5.18 3.15
C GLY A 489 27.97 -4.19 2.02
N ILE A 490 28.74 -4.66 1.04
CA ILE A 490 29.14 -3.96 -0.19
C ILE A 490 29.38 -4.96 -1.33
N GLY A 491 29.28 -4.55 -2.59
CA GLY A 491 29.72 -5.35 -3.74
C GLY A 491 28.62 -6.11 -4.47
N SER A 492 27.36 -5.96 -4.06
CA SER A 492 26.18 -6.57 -4.69
C SER A 492 24.95 -5.67 -4.62
N GLN A 493 24.04 -5.85 -5.58
CA GLN A 493 22.69 -5.29 -5.55
C GLN A 493 21.89 -5.75 -4.31
N LYS A 494 22.29 -6.85 -3.66
CA LYS A 494 21.77 -7.30 -2.35
C LYS A 494 21.81 -6.22 -1.26
N PHE A 495 22.67 -5.21 -1.40
CA PHE A 495 22.81 -4.09 -0.47
C PHE A 495 22.24 -2.76 -1.00
N ARG A 496 21.57 -2.77 -2.15
CA ARG A 496 20.88 -1.61 -2.74
C ARG A 496 19.46 -1.53 -2.20
N SER A 497 19.30 -1.03 -0.97
CA SER A 497 18.01 -0.92 -0.30
C SER A 497 17.45 0.50 -0.31
N LEU A 498 16.16 0.65 -0.60
CA LEU A 498 15.42 1.90 -0.43
C LEU A 498 14.66 1.96 0.91
N SER A 499 14.51 0.82 1.59
CA SER A 499 13.74 0.70 2.83
C SER A 499 14.26 -0.45 3.71
N ILE A 500 14.56 -0.08 4.96
CA ILE A 500 15.00 -0.95 6.05
C ILE A 500 13.93 -0.87 7.14
N TRP A 501 13.54 -2.00 7.74
CA TRP A 501 12.57 -2.05 8.84
C TRP A 501 12.94 -3.08 9.90
N PHE A 502 12.20 -3.07 11.01
CA PHE A 502 12.62 -3.68 12.27
C PHE A 502 11.46 -4.45 12.93
N THR A 503 11.73 -5.65 13.42
CA THR A 503 10.88 -6.36 14.40
C THR A 503 11.65 -6.58 15.70
N GLU A 504 11.04 -7.17 16.73
CA GLU A 504 11.71 -7.45 18.01
C GLU A 504 12.88 -8.43 17.85
N ASP A 505 12.86 -9.29 16.81
CA ASP A 505 13.89 -10.31 16.57
C ASP A 505 14.68 -10.14 15.26
N TYR A 506 14.26 -9.31 14.31
CA TYR A 506 14.92 -9.16 13.01
C TYR A 506 15.14 -7.71 12.56
N VAL A 507 16.15 -7.52 11.71
CA VAL A 507 16.32 -6.32 10.86
C VAL A 507 16.14 -6.75 9.41
N TYR A 508 15.24 -6.09 8.69
CA TYR A 508 14.87 -6.38 7.30
C TYR A 508 15.37 -5.29 6.35
N TRP A 509 15.65 -5.65 5.10
CA TRP A 509 15.85 -4.70 4.01
C TRP A 509 15.36 -5.25 2.68
N ASN A 510 14.88 -4.34 1.82
CA ASN A 510 14.46 -4.65 0.45
C ASN A 510 15.55 -4.37 -0.59
N MET A 511 15.21 -4.59 -1.87
CA MET A 511 16.05 -4.25 -3.01
C MET A 511 15.41 -3.19 -3.93
N ASP A 512 16.27 -2.42 -4.58
CA ASP A 512 15.98 -1.70 -5.82
C ASP A 512 17.03 -2.13 -6.86
N SER A 513 16.68 -3.02 -7.77
CA SER A 513 17.60 -3.51 -8.80
C SER A 513 16.91 -3.81 -10.11
N GLU A 514 17.54 -3.38 -11.19
CA GLU A 514 17.21 -3.75 -12.56
C GLU A 514 18.15 -4.83 -13.13
N LEU A 515 19.14 -5.28 -12.37
CA LEU A 515 20.25 -6.12 -12.88
C LEU A 515 20.15 -7.59 -12.47
N VAL A 516 19.35 -7.90 -11.46
CA VAL A 516 19.18 -9.24 -10.86
C VAL A 516 17.73 -9.43 -10.38
N PRO A 517 17.28 -10.67 -10.10
CA PRO A 517 16.12 -10.95 -9.25
C PRO A 517 16.08 -10.06 -7.99
N GLN A 518 14.88 -9.68 -7.56
CA GLN A 518 14.71 -8.81 -6.41
C GLN A 518 14.10 -9.55 -5.23
N HIS A 519 14.65 -9.27 -4.04
CA HIS A 519 14.37 -10.01 -2.83
C HIS A 519 14.13 -9.06 -1.66
N VAL A 520 13.46 -9.58 -0.64
CA VAL A 520 13.52 -9.04 0.72
C VAL A 520 14.42 -9.96 1.54
N TYR A 521 15.39 -9.37 2.24
CA TYR A 521 16.29 -10.08 3.14
C TYR A 521 16.06 -9.64 4.59
N ARG A 522 16.50 -10.48 5.54
CA ARG A 522 16.61 -10.09 6.95
C ARG A 522 17.87 -10.65 7.60
N ILE A 523 18.25 -10.08 8.73
CA ILE A 523 19.28 -10.62 9.64
C ILE A 523 18.71 -10.73 11.06
N PRO A 524 18.78 -11.91 11.70
CA PRO A 524 18.24 -12.08 13.04
C PRO A 524 19.13 -11.42 14.10
N ARG A 525 18.51 -10.76 15.08
CA ARG A 525 19.18 -10.12 16.23
C ARG A 525 19.93 -11.11 17.12
N SER A 526 19.72 -12.42 16.98
CA SER A 526 20.59 -13.45 17.56
C SER A 526 22.06 -13.24 17.15
N VAL A 527 22.32 -12.84 15.91
CA VAL A 527 23.68 -12.57 15.40
C VAL A 527 24.31 -11.40 16.15
N PHE A 528 23.59 -10.29 16.36
CA PHE A 528 24.06 -9.18 17.19
C PHE A 528 24.29 -9.61 18.65
N ARG A 529 23.35 -10.38 19.21
CA ARG A 529 23.40 -10.88 20.60
C ARG A 529 24.58 -11.84 20.82
N GLU A 530 25.00 -12.59 19.80
CA GLU A 530 26.19 -13.47 19.82
C GLU A 530 27.50 -12.67 19.67
N HIS A 531 27.56 -11.72 18.74
CA HIS A 531 28.80 -11.04 18.35
C HIS A 531 29.07 -9.73 19.11
N GLY A 532 28.08 -9.15 19.81
CA GLY A 532 28.17 -7.84 20.47
C GLY A 532 28.22 -6.63 19.51
N HIS A 533 28.00 -6.91 18.23
CA HIS A 533 27.97 -5.98 17.11
C HIS A 533 27.26 -6.68 15.93
N TRP A 534 26.76 -5.94 14.94
CA TRP A 534 26.38 -6.57 13.68
C TRP A 534 27.66 -6.84 12.87
N PRO A 535 27.95 -8.10 12.49
CA PRO A 535 29.13 -8.43 11.70
C PRO A 535 28.95 -7.97 10.25
N SER A 536 30.07 -7.76 9.55
CA SER A 536 30.05 -7.51 8.11
C SER A 536 29.78 -8.82 7.36
N LEU A 537 28.79 -8.80 6.47
CA LEU A 537 28.48 -9.86 5.50
C LEU A 537 29.56 -9.97 4.41
N THR A 538 30.36 -8.91 4.24
CA THR A 538 31.44 -8.80 3.26
C THR A 538 32.72 -8.24 3.91
N PRO A 539 33.33 -8.96 4.88
CA PRO A 539 34.43 -8.47 5.70
C PRO A 539 35.73 -8.32 4.91
N GLU A 540 36.61 -7.39 5.29
CA GLU A 540 37.91 -7.23 4.60
C GLU A 540 38.89 -8.34 5.02
N ILE A 541 39.41 -9.06 4.02
CA ILE A 541 40.39 -10.13 4.18
C ILE A 541 41.73 -9.61 3.64
N SER A 542 42.71 -9.53 4.56
CA SER A 542 44.05 -8.96 4.35
C SER A 542 45.19 -9.93 4.69
N ASN A 543 44.87 -11.21 4.79
CA ASN A 543 45.80 -12.31 5.06
C ASN A 543 45.21 -13.64 4.58
N GLY A 544 46.04 -14.68 4.52
CA GLY A 544 45.60 -16.01 4.10
C GLY A 544 45.52 -16.10 2.57
N ASN A 545 44.43 -16.64 2.03
CA ASN A 545 44.28 -16.85 0.59
C ASN A 545 42.82 -16.71 0.14
N THR A 546 42.60 -16.39 -1.14
CA THR A 546 41.31 -16.46 -1.82
C THR A 546 40.85 -17.91 -2.03
N LYS A 547 39.53 -18.10 -2.19
CA LYS A 547 38.87 -19.38 -2.49
C LYS A 547 38.41 -19.40 -3.96
N PRO A 548 38.82 -20.38 -4.79
CA PRO A 548 38.22 -20.59 -6.11
C PRO A 548 36.70 -20.77 -6.00
N GLY A 549 35.95 -20.12 -6.89
CA GLY A 549 34.48 -20.09 -6.89
C GLY A 549 33.85 -18.95 -6.08
N THR A 550 34.58 -18.29 -5.17
CA THR A 550 34.07 -17.13 -4.43
C THR A 550 34.21 -15.84 -5.24
N THR A 551 33.21 -14.97 -5.19
CA THR A 551 33.28 -13.62 -5.77
C THR A 551 33.89 -12.64 -4.77
N TYR A 552 34.76 -11.75 -5.25
CA TYR A 552 35.51 -10.79 -4.45
C TYR A 552 35.46 -9.39 -5.04
N LEU A 553 35.21 -8.39 -4.20
CA LEU A 553 35.54 -6.98 -4.43
C LEU A 553 36.99 -6.74 -4.02
N VAL A 554 37.83 -6.21 -4.91
CA VAL A 554 39.23 -5.89 -4.61
C VAL A 554 39.31 -4.55 -3.86
N THR A 555 39.77 -4.59 -2.61
CA THR A 555 39.96 -3.37 -1.78
C THR A 555 41.40 -2.85 -1.78
N ALA A 556 42.36 -3.67 -2.18
CA ALA A 556 43.69 -3.25 -2.63
C ALA A 556 44.33 -4.34 -3.50
N SER A 557 45.12 -3.95 -4.49
CA SER A 557 45.98 -4.86 -5.27
C SER A 557 47.30 -4.17 -5.60
N ASN A 558 48.41 -4.92 -5.54
CA ASN A 558 49.70 -4.51 -6.09
C ASN A 558 50.08 -5.26 -7.38
N GLY A 559 49.08 -5.88 -8.03
CA GLY A 559 49.26 -6.82 -9.14
C GLY A 559 49.25 -8.30 -8.73
N GLY A 560 49.03 -8.61 -7.45
CA GLY A 560 48.85 -9.98 -6.96
C GLY A 560 47.44 -10.56 -7.20
N LEU A 561 46.46 -9.72 -7.55
CA LEU A 561 45.07 -10.10 -7.83
C LEU A 561 44.71 -9.88 -9.32
N PRO A 562 43.70 -10.59 -9.87
CA PRO A 562 43.44 -10.60 -11.33
C PRO A 562 42.99 -9.27 -11.92
N ILE A 563 42.49 -8.36 -11.08
CA ILE A 563 42.01 -7.03 -11.47
C ILE A 563 42.41 -5.98 -10.43
N GLU A 564 42.25 -4.72 -10.81
CA GLU A 564 42.58 -3.53 -10.01
C GLU A 564 41.56 -3.27 -8.89
N THR A 565 41.94 -2.42 -7.94
CA THR A 565 41.10 -1.94 -6.84
C THR A 565 39.77 -1.37 -7.34
N GLY A 566 38.68 -1.61 -6.59
CA GLY A 566 37.31 -1.25 -6.96
C GLY A 566 36.68 -2.21 -7.99
N GLY A 567 37.45 -3.13 -8.57
CA GLY A 567 36.95 -4.20 -9.43
C GLY A 567 36.33 -5.36 -8.65
N ILE A 568 35.39 -6.07 -9.28
CA ILE A 568 34.75 -7.29 -8.74
C ILE A 568 35.03 -8.47 -9.70
N TYR A 569 35.42 -9.63 -9.17
CA TYR A 569 35.67 -10.85 -9.95
C TYR A 569 35.27 -12.12 -9.20
N THR A 570 34.96 -13.20 -9.93
CA THR A 570 34.88 -14.55 -9.37
C THR A 570 36.22 -15.25 -9.47
N GLU A 571 36.70 -15.79 -8.35
CA GLU A 571 38.03 -16.37 -8.23
C GLU A 571 38.15 -17.72 -8.95
N ASN A 572 39.26 -17.92 -9.67
CA ASN A 572 39.52 -19.12 -10.47
C ASN A 572 40.68 -19.99 -9.96
N GLU A 573 41.61 -19.43 -9.18
CA GLU A 573 42.69 -20.17 -8.52
C GLU A 573 43.03 -19.55 -7.17
N ARG A 574 43.72 -20.29 -6.29
CA ARG A 574 44.06 -19.78 -4.96
C ARG A 574 45.17 -18.73 -5.06
N ARG A 575 44.90 -17.50 -4.62
CA ARG A 575 45.87 -16.39 -4.54
C ARG A 575 46.12 -15.97 -3.10
N SER A 576 47.34 -15.56 -2.79
CA SER A 576 47.72 -15.11 -1.44
C SER A 576 47.17 -13.71 -1.18
N LEU A 577 46.73 -13.46 0.06
CA LEU A 577 46.28 -12.15 0.53
C LEU A 577 47.25 -11.62 1.59
N ASP A 578 47.45 -10.30 1.59
CA ASP A 578 48.36 -9.59 2.49
C ASP A 578 47.90 -8.12 2.67
N GLY A 579 48.72 -7.25 3.28
CA GLY A 579 48.35 -5.85 3.48
C GLY A 579 48.19 -5.03 2.18
N ALA A 580 48.79 -5.47 1.07
CA ALA A 580 48.76 -4.83 -0.23
C ALA A 580 47.77 -5.49 -1.22
N ASN A 581 47.43 -6.76 -1.01
CA ASN A 581 46.42 -7.52 -1.75
C ASN A 581 45.27 -7.88 -0.80
N ARG A 582 44.22 -7.06 -0.81
CA ARG A 582 43.07 -7.16 0.09
C ARG A 582 41.77 -7.26 -0.70
N VAL A 583 40.83 -8.05 -0.17
CA VAL A 583 39.53 -8.29 -0.81
C VAL A 583 38.41 -8.30 0.22
N ARG A 584 37.18 -8.02 -0.21
CA ARG A 584 35.96 -8.38 0.50
C ARG A 584 35.26 -9.49 -0.29
N PRO A 585 34.92 -10.64 0.31
CA PRO A 585 34.08 -11.63 -0.35
C PRO A 585 32.68 -11.03 -0.51
N VAL A 586 32.03 -11.34 -1.62
CA VAL A 586 30.65 -10.96 -1.92
C VAL A 586 29.82 -12.23 -1.92
N GLU A 587 28.82 -12.29 -1.03
CA GLU A 587 27.87 -13.44 -0.91
C GLU A 587 28.56 -14.80 -0.69
N ASP A 588 29.69 -14.81 0.04
CA ASP A 588 30.33 -16.04 0.52
C ASP A 588 29.56 -16.60 1.72
N PRO A 589 28.99 -17.82 1.65
CA PRO A 589 28.18 -18.39 2.72
C PRO A 589 28.91 -18.62 4.06
N GLN A 590 30.22 -18.39 4.14
CA GLN A 590 30.94 -18.32 5.42
C GLN A 590 30.58 -17.06 6.24
N TYR A 591 30.21 -15.97 5.56
CA TYR A 591 30.01 -14.65 6.19
C TYR A 591 28.59 -14.11 6.00
N ASP A 592 27.77 -14.72 5.14
CA ASP A 592 26.40 -14.29 4.95
C ASP A 592 25.49 -14.80 6.08
N TYR A 593 25.25 -13.94 7.07
CA TYR A 593 24.34 -14.16 8.19
C TYR A 593 22.87 -13.82 7.86
N SER A 594 22.54 -13.52 6.60
CA SER A 594 21.19 -13.10 6.20
C SER A 594 20.31 -14.24 5.70
N GLU A 595 19.01 -14.07 5.88
CA GLU A 595 17.95 -14.97 5.42
C GLU A 595 17.23 -14.30 4.23
N ASP A 596 16.97 -15.07 3.18
CA ASP A 596 16.10 -14.69 2.06
C ASP A 596 14.65 -14.94 2.45
N VAL A 597 13.83 -13.88 2.46
CA VAL A 597 12.45 -13.90 2.96
C VAL A 597 11.48 -14.15 1.83
N ALA A 598 11.69 -13.50 0.68
CA ALA A 598 10.85 -13.63 -0.49
C ALA A 598 11.55 -13.13 -1.77
N GLU A 599 11.60 -13.99 -2.80
CA GLU A 599 11.95 -13.62 -4.17
C GLU A 599 10.80 -12.83 -4.83
N LEU A 600 10.65 -11.56 -4.47
CA LEU A 600 9.73 -10.63 -5.12
C LEU A 600 10.34 -10.07 -6.41
N THR A 601 10.69 -10.96 -7.36
CA THR A 601 11.16 -10.61 -8.71
C THR A 601 10.05 -9.95 -9.50
N HIS A 602 9.93 -8.66 -9.23
CA HIS A 602 9.28 -7.63 -10.01
C HIS A 602 10.19 -6.41 -9.92
N ALA A 603 9.70 -5.26 -10.36
CA ALA A 603 10.40 -3.99 -10.33
C ALA A 603 10.51 -3.34 -8.93
N SER A 604 11.34 -2.29 -8.82
CA SER A 604 11.93 -1.69 -7.60
C SER A 604 11.03 -1.65 -6.37
N HIS A 605 11.55 -2.10 -5.22
CA HIS A 605 10.84 -2.03 -3.94
C HIS A 605 11.14 -0.70 -3.24
N TRP A 606 10.11 0.05 -2.86
CA TRP A 606 10.22 1.37 -2.27
C TRP A 606 9.75 1.40 -0.81
N TYR A 607 8.59 1.99 -0.56
CA TYR A 607 8.19 2.50 0.75
C TYR A 607 7.53 1.41 1.61
N HIS A 608 7.74 1.45 2.93
CA HIS A 608 7.06 0.56 3.88
C HIS A 608 6.23 1.33 4.93
N LEU A 609 5.27 0.64 5.53
CA LEU A 609 4.54 1.09 6.72
C LEU A 609 4.07 -0.12 7.55
N TRP A 610 4.12 -0.02 8.88
CA TRP A 610 3.43 -0.93 9.78
C TRP A 610 1.96 -0.55 9.93
N VAL A 611 1.06 -1.50 9.71
CA VAL A 611 -0.40 -1.35 9.86
C VAL A 611 -0.99 -2.53 10.63
N LYS A 612 -2.20 -2.35 11.15
CA LYS A 612 -3.02 -3.40 11.74
C LYS A 612 -3.97 -4.00 10.71
N ASP A 613 -4.11 -5.31 10.72
CA ASP A 613 -5.20 -6.01 10.02
C ASP A 613 -6.53 -5.94 10.82
N GLN A 614 -7.59 -6.55 10.28
CA GLN A 614 -8.91 -6.58 10.94
C GLN A 614 -8.93 -7.37 12.27
N ASN A 615 -7.89 -8.14 12.58
CA ASN A 615 -7.72 -8.85 13.85
C ASN A 615 -6.89 -8.04 14.87
N ASN A 616 -6.41 -6.84 14.50
CA ASN A 616 -5.45 -6.03 15.24
C ASN A 616 -4.04 -6.67 15.35
N GLU A 617 -3.70 -7.56 14.42
CA GLU A 617 -2.35 -8.13 14.28
C GLU A 617 -1.50 -7.25 13.34
N ASP A 618 -0.18 -7.22 13.55
CA ASP A 618 0.73 -6.35 12.79
C ASP A 618 1.05 -6.95 11.40
N VAL A 619 0.84 -6.15 10.37
CA VAL A 619 1.24 -6.42 8.99
C VAL A 619 2.10 -5.26 8.51
N LEU A 620 3.30 -5.56 8.01
CA LEU A 620 4.08 -4.56 7.29
C LEU A 620 3.64 -4.56 5.82
N ILE A 621 3.19 -3.41 5.34
CA ILE A 621 2.98 -3.21 3.91
C ILE A 621 4.22 -2.61 3.25
N MET A 622 4.52 -3.03 2.02
CA MET A 622 5.61 -2.50 1.20
C MET A 622 5.14 -2.27 -0.24
N ASN A 623 5.43 -1.09 -0.80
CA ASN A 623 5.08 -0.74 -2.17
C ASN A 623 6.22 -0.98 -3.16
N THR A 624 5.87 -1.40 -4.37
CA THR A 624 6.79 -1.54 -5.50
C THR A 624 6.21 -0.87 -6.75
N SER A 625 7.08 -0.45 -7.66
CA SER A 625 6.73 0.29 -8.88
C SER A 625 7.39 -0.32 -10.10
N ALA A 626 6.77 -0.19 -11.28
CA ALA A 626 7.17 -0.86 -12.54
C ALA A 626 8.47 -0.34 -13.23
N GLU A 627 9.48 0.00 -12.45
CA GLU A 627 10.83 0.45 -12.84
C GLU A 627 11.79 -0.68 -13.28
N GLY A 628 12.96 -0.31 -13.81
CA GLY A 628 13.97 -1.27 -14.28
C GLY A 628 13.64 -1.96 -15.61
N ILE A 629 14.48 -2.93 -15.99
CA ILE A 629 14.48 -3.51 -17.34
C ILE A 629 13.45 -4.63 -17.55
N GLU A 630 13.02 -4.74 -18.80
CA GLU A 630 12.03 -5.70 -19.31
C GLU A 630 12.38 -7.19 -19.09
N GLN A 631 13.64 -7.51 -18.78
CA GLN A 631 14.08 -8.88 -18.48
C GLN A 631 13.53 -9.41 -17.15
N TYR A 632 13.43 -8.54 -16.13
CA TYR A 632 12.99 -8.92 -14.77
C TYR A 632 11.59 -8.39 -14.43
N ARG A 633 11.19 -7.26 -15.05
CA ARG A 633 9.87 -6.65 -14.86
C ARG A 633 8.74 -7.51 -15.46
N ARG A 634 7.95 -8.18 -14.61
CA ARG A 634 6.87 -9.08 -15.04
C ARG A 634 5.81 -8.40 -15.88
N ASP A 635 5.43 -7.17 -15.55
CA ASP A 635 4.40 -6.38 -16.23
C ASP A 635 4.55 -4.87 -15.96
N GLY A 636 3.61 -4.06 -16.46
CA GLY A 636 3.56 -2.62 -16.18
C GLY A 636 2.87 -2.25 -14.85
N LEU A 637 2.54 -3.21 -13.99
CA LEU A 637 1.75 -2.95 -12.79
C LEU A 637 2.64 -2.53 -11.62
N SER A 638 2.20 -1.55 -10.84
CA SER A 638 2.79 -1.24 -9.53
C SER A 638 2.03 -2.01 -8.45
N ARG A 639 2.73 -2.50 -7.41
CA ARG A 639 2.17 -3.46 -6.44
C ARG A 639 2.29 -2.98 -5.00
N THR A 640 1.46 -3.56 -4.14
CA THR A 640 1.61 -3.50 -2.68
C THR A 640 1.65 -4.92 -2.14
N PHE A 641 2.69 -5.24 -1.38
CA PHE A 641 2.84 -6.50 -0.65
C PHE A 641 2.57 -6.29 0.83
N GLY A 642 2.04 -7.32 1.50
CA GLY A 642 1.94 -7.40 2.95
C GLY A 642 2.81 -8.55 3.47
N PHE A 643 3.47 -8.31 4.59
CA PHE A 643 4.35 -9.24 5.31
C PHE A 643 3.83 -9.41 6.74
N LYS A 644 3.56 -10.64 7.15
CA LYS A 644 3.12 -10.97 8.52
C LYS A 644 4.09 -12.00 9.12
N GLU A 645 4.94 -11.54 10.03
CA GLU A 645 5.91 -12.38 10.75
C GLU A 645 5.15 -13.28 11.76
N ARG A 646 5.49 -14.57 11.77
CA ARG A 646 4.83 -15.59 12.59
C ARG A 646 5.66 -15.95 13.81
N ALA A 647 5.00 -16.50 14.83
CA ALA A 647 5.64 -16.87 16.10
C ALA A 647 6.67 -18.02 16.02
N ASP A 648 6.80 -18.69 14.87
CA ASP A 648 7.87 -19.66 14.57
C ASP A 648 9.02 -19.07 13.71
N GLY A 649 8.96 -17.77 13.39
CA GLY A 649 9.91 -17.06 12.54
C GLY A 649 9.61 -17.13 11.04
N SER A 650 8.57 -17.85 10.60
CA SER A 650 8.11 -17.78 9.20
C SER A 650 7.47 -16.42 8.87
N VAL A 651 7.31 -16.10 7.58
CA VAL A 651 6.70 -14.84 7.13
C VAL A 651 5.70 -15.13 6.02
N ASP A 652 4.43 -14.84 6.26
CA ASP A 652 3.42 -14.83 5.19
C ASP A 652 3.67 -13.59 4.32
N VAL A 653 3.97 -13.79 3.04
CA VAL A 653 4.11 -12.69 2.05
C VAL A 653 3.01 -12.80 1.00
N GLN A 654 2.21 -11.74 0.86
CA GLN A 654 1.05 -11.71 -0.04
C GLN A 654 1.01 -10.40 -0.84
N GLU A 655 0.63 -10.49 -2.12
CA GLU A 655 0.21 -9.32 -2.90
C GLU A 655 -1.19 -8.89 -2.45
N LEU A 656 -1.33 -7.61 -2.08
CA LEU A 656 -2.57 -7.00 -1.60
C LEU A 656 -3.26 -6.15 -2.68
N LEU A 657 -2.48 -5.63 -3.62
CA LEU A 657 -2.94 -4.70 -4.65
C LEU A 657 -1.96 -4.73 -5.83
N ALA A 658 -2.49 -4.86 -7.04
CA ALA A 658 -1.84 -4.48 -8.28
C ALA A 658 -2.64 -3.35 -8.95
N MET A 659 -1.97 -2.42 -9.61
CA MET A 659 -2.58 -1.32 -10.36
C MET A 659 -1.72 -0.97 -11.59
N PRO A 660 -2.29 -0.41 -12.67
CA PRO A 660 -1.55 -0.12 -13.88
C PRO A 660 -0.76 1.18 -13.77
N SER A 661 0.04 1.44 -14.79
CA SER A 661 0.49 2.80 -15.08
C SER A 661 -0.62 3.62 -15.75
N ASP A 662 -0.48 4.94 -15.71
CA ASP A 662 -1.50 5.90 -16.15
C ASP A 662 -1.67 6.02 -17.68
N THR A 663 -0.70 5.51 -18.46
CA THR A 663 -0.83 5.34 -19.92
C THR A 663 -0.43 3.92 -20.36
N PRO A 664 -1.36 3.09 -20.86
CA PRO A 664 -1.03 1.72 -21.32
C PRO A 664 -0.11 1.66 -22.56
N GLU A 665 -0.14 2.69 -23.41
CA GLU A 665 0.56 2.70 -24.70
C GLU A 665 1.93 3.41 -24.66
N THR A 666 2.13 4.35 -23.73
CA THR A 666 3.38 5.08 -23.54
C THR A 666 4.03 4.69 -22.22
N HIS A 667 5.35 4.48 -22.22
CA HIS A 667 6.07 4.04 -21.02
C HIS A 667 6.21 5.18 -19.99
N THR A 668 5.18 5.39 -19.18
CA THR A 668 5.29 6.04 -17.87
C THR A 668 5.65 4.99 -16.82
N PRO A 669 6.87 5.00 -16.23
CA PRO A 669 7.05 4.47 -14.89
C PRO A 669 6.27 5.31 -13.86
N TYR A 670 6.17 4.80 -12.63
CA TYR A 670 5.74 5.51 -11.42
C TYR A 670 4.24 5.70 -11.12
N THR A 671 3.43 4.64 -11.12
CA THR A 671 2.33 4.53 -10.11
C THR A 671 2.94 4.22 -8.72
N GLN A 672 3.94 5.01 -8.30
CA GLN A 672 4.59 4.92 -6.98
C GLN A 672 3.59 5.38 -5.91
N LEU A 673 2.92 4.42 -5.26
CA LEU A 673 2.21 4.67 -4.01
C LEU A 673 3.20 4.76 -2.84
N ARG A 674 2.92 5.68 -1.91
CA ARG A 674 3.63 5.86 -0.64
C ARG A 674 2.63 5.66 0.49
N PRO A 675 2.77 4.65 1.36
CA PRO A 675 1.97 4.57 2.58
C PRO A 675 2.51 5.58 3.60
N HIS A 676 1.63 6.33 4.26
CA HIS A 676 2.03 7.30 5.28
C HIS A 676 1.64 6.89 6.70
N PHE A 677 0.40 6.44 6.91
CA PHE A 677 -0.12 6.06 8.23
C PHE A 677 -1.42 5.23 8.09
N GLN A 678 -1.90 4.69 9.22
CA GLN A 678 -3.24 4.14 9.39
C GLN A 678 -4.02 4.95 10.45
N ASP A 679 -5.31 5.21 10.22
CA ASP A 679 -6.18 5.85 11.21
C ASP A 679 -6.75 4.86 12.24
N ALA A 680 -7.47 5.36 13.24
CA ALA A 680 -8.04 4.53 14.32
C ALA A 680 -9.22 3.67 13.86
N GLN A 681 -9.69 3.87 12.63
CA GLN A 681 -10.77 3.14 11.96
C GLN A 681 -10.21 2.01 11.06
N GLY A 682 -8.88 1.90 10.96
CA GLY A 682 -8.18 0.89 10.17
C GLY A 682 -7.92 1.28 8.72
N TYR A 683 -8.27 2.51 8.29
CA TYR A 683 -7.98 2.96 6.93
C TYR A 683 -6.51 3.33 6.79
N VAL A 684 -5.87 2.78 5.77
CA VAL A 684 -4.46 3.04 5.41
C VAL A 684 -4.43 4.10 4.32
N PHE A 685 -3.58 5.11 4.47
CA PHE A 685 -3.54 6.25 3.56
C PHE A 685 -2.27 6.25 2.73
N PHE A 686 -2.45 6.34 1.41
CA PHE A 686 -1.37 6.39 0.44
C PHE A 686 -1.37 7.72 -0.32
N GLN A 687 -0.18 8.21 -0.65
CA GLN A 687 0.01 9.31 -1.61
C GLN A 687 0.67 8.76 -2.89
N GLY A 688 0.06 8.99 -4.04
CA GLY A 688 0.65 8.63 -5.33
C GLY A 688 1.63 9.70 -5.80
N ARG A 689 2.89 9.33 -6.08
CA ARG A 689 3.95 10.30 -6.41
C ARG A 689 3.64 11.08 -7.69
N ASN A 690 3.32 10.39 -8.79
CA ASN A 690 3.11 11.02 -10.09
C ASN A 690 1.64 11.17 -10.49
N THR A 691 0.69 10.61 -9.72
CA THR A 691 -0.77 10.79 -9.93
C THR A 691 -1.26 12.16 -9.45
N ALA A 692 -0.48 13.21 -9.77
CA ALA A 692 -0.62 14.58 -9.26
C ALA A 692 -0.78 14.66 -7.73
N HIS A 693 0.02 13.88 -6.99
CA HIS A 693 0.00 13.81 -5.52
C HIS A 693 -1.34 13.41 -4.89
N ARG A 694 -2.20 12.70 -5.65
CA ARG A 694 -3.50 12.21 -5.17
C ARG A 694 -3.36 11.31 -3.94
N ILE A 695 -4.26 11.51 -2.98
CA ILE A 695 -4.38 10.67 -1.78
C ILE A 695 -5.41 9.57 -1.99
N TYR A 696 -5.13 8.38 -1.48
CA TYR A 696 -5.99 7.21 -1.51
C TYR A 696 -6.22 6.74 -0.06
N LYS A 697 -7.48 6.73 0.38
CA LYS A 697 -7.96 6.10 1.63
C LYS A 697 -8.29 4.66 1.26
N MET A 698 -7.55 3.70 1.81
CA MET A 698 -7.67 2.28 1.49
C MET A 698 -8.01 1.45 2.74
N ARG A 699 -8.56 0.25 2.56
CA ARG A 699 -8.88 -0.69 3.63
C ARG A 699 -8.13 -2.00 3.41
N LEU A 700 -7.34 -2.43 4.38
CA LEU A 700 -6.70 -3.75 4.38
C LEU A 700 -7.72 -4.82 4.79
N HIS A 701 -7.78 -5.91 4.04
CA HIS A 701 -8.36 -7.17 4.47
C HIS A 701 -7.31 -8.27 4.31
N TRP A 702 -6.89 -8.86 5.42
CA TRP A 702 -5.83 -9.86 5.44
C TRP A 702 -6.38 -11.25 5.76
N VAL A 703 -5.98 -12.24 4.95
CA VAL A 703 -6.33 -13.65 5.14
C VAL A 703 -5.04 -14.46 5.27
N ASP A 704 -4.70 -14.81 6.51
CA ASP A 704 -3.64 -15.75 6.91
C ASP A 704 -3.56 -16.99 6.00
N GLN A 705 -2.35 -17.51 5.74
CA GLN A 705 -2.08 -18.63 4.81
C GLN A 705 -2.59 -20.01 5.26
#